data_AF-A0A165XR39-F1
#
_entry.id   AF-A0A165XR39-F1
#
_cell.length_a   1.000
_cell.length_b   1.000
_cell.length_c   1.000
_cell.angle_alpha   90.00
_cell.angle_beta   90.00
_cell.angle_gamma   90.00
#
_symmetry.space_group_name_H-M   'P 1'
#
loop_
_entity.id
_entity.type
_entity.pdbx_description
1 polymer ?
#
loop_
_entity_poly.entity_id
_entity_poly.type
_entity_poly.pdbx_seq_one_letter_code
_entity_poly.pdbx_strand_id
1 'polypeptide(L)'
;MDGANPFDNIDGNVAANFGFNGPLPPNFDMNQAMAAMAAAMGMDPNMPLDENILAMNDMLLDDLGMDPDLAMEEDMQDDMWADMDLDVGDGAPNAAAPAGILPDGWNALMAQAAQLEAANDEAQALGRLSDNIGKSVEEIVGERLKLLRRAHEQEMMGFMGMAVGEGGFSMHGFVAPAEPPVEGGVMHCLDLIRKIIIEDYDEGVENKTGFKTIPSLLTRIRDLLRVFFNFKVGHLRTRDLNYCDFPQLFDVAYGLHEVGLTIQLDPSRLKALMEAAGAEIERVVLDEGLGKGPFRHLAKKYEAEMCDALGQGSAGSNPNEDGPNTSELILEKSEEDLASYASVYFYADIMVALLLDRSDNSDDHDRARRRSKAMQKLVLWSSDEEFRNLFGDCLSDAMRSVYWDTELCVEFCRAGGLASLIQDATNGAACCKMAQEEFRLLPDAAWKDQMEGALSVATKSLANITGGTRSRENFQILCAASYNIYKWYGIAPFERLSVTRKWSDSLMFYHIMKMLKKDEEEGKPQKTEAEWELLIRSLSKVPRSVDNLLRWSRGSSAERWSYLELYGCQNENCPHTIRFVRLREMRARGLREGGEAEMDESLEEWSKGLKGCDECHSAIYCSLDCKNEDRPYHERMCRYHRAREAGNLNIGPGGIPILV
;
A
#
# COMPACT_ATOMS: atom_id res chain seq x y z
N MET A 1 1.07 18.17 42.22
CA MET A 1 -0.39 18.32 42.23
C MET A 1 -0.92 17.42 41.16
N ASP A 2 -1.76 16.46 41.56
CA ASP A 2 -2.17 15.31 40.76
C ASP A 2 -2.90 15.75 39.48
N GLY A 3 -2.32 15.42 38.33
CA GLY A 3 -2.89 15.65 37.01
C GLY A 3 -3.45 14.35 36.48
N ALA A 4 -4.78 14.20 36.54
CA ALA A 4 -5.51 13.10 35.95
C ALA A 4 -5.30 13.07 34.43
N ASN A 5 -5.06 11.88 33.90
CA ASN A 5 -4.87 11.62 32.48
C ASN A 5 -6.24 11.71 31.77
N PRO A 6 -6.41 12.45 30.66
CA PRO A 6 -7.71 12.57 29.97
C PRO A 6 -8.22 11.26 29.36
N PHE A 7 -7.41 10.20 29.37
CA PHE A 7 -7.71 8.90 28.79
C PHE A 7 -8.40 7.91 29.73
N ASP A 8 -8.60 8.27 31.01
CA ASP A 8 -9.22 7.36 32.00
C ASP A 8 -10.76 7.28 31.89
N ASN A 9 -11.39 7.96 30.92
CA ASN A 9 -12.84 7.98 30.72
C ASN A 9 -13.33 7.39 29.39
N ILE A 10 -12.49 6.63 28.67
CA ILE A 10 -12.97 5.84 27.53
C ILE A 10 -13.62 4.57 28.09
N ASP A 11 -14.95 4.62 28.21
CA ASP A 11 -15.79 3.48 28.56
C ASP A 11 -15.40 2.27 27.67
N GLY A 12 -14.91 1.20 28.31
CA GLY A 12 -14.44 -0.03 27.67
C GLY A 12 -15.54 -0.88 27.04
N ASN A 13 -16.61 -0.27 26.53
CA ASN A 13 -17.86 -0.93 26.14
C ASN A 13 -18.32 -0.60 24.72
N VAL A 14 -17.44 -0.11 23.84
CA VAL A 14 -17.78 0.13 22.42
C VAL A 14 -18.25 -1.17 21.75
N ALA A 15 -17.70 -2.33 22.11
CA ALA A 15 -18.14 -3.63 21.59
C ALA A 15 -19.55 -4.06 22.05
N ALA A 16 -20.04 -3.58 23.19
CA ALA A 16 -21.35 -3.97 23.71
C ALA A 16 -22.53 -3.28 23.01
N ASN A 17 -22.28 -2.15 22.32
CA ASN A 17 -23.32 -1.40 21.60
C ASN A 17 -23.63 -1.95 20.19
N PHE A 18 -22.87 -2.95 19.71
CA PHE A 18 -23.01 -3.52 18.35
C PHE A 18 -23.60 -4.94 18.30
N GLY A 19 -24.22 -5.41 19.38
CA GLY A 19 -24.91 -6.70 19.39
C GLY A 19 -26.16 -6.73 18.51
N PHE A 20 -26.02 -7.04 17.22
CA PHE A 20 -27.10 -7.34 16.26
C PHE A 20 -27.79 -8.70 16.53
N ASN A 21 -27.96 -9.10 17.79
CA ASN A 21 -28.60 -10.36 18.18
C ASN A 21 -29.99 -10.15 18.85
N GLY A 22 -30.58 -8.97 18.72
CA GLY A 22 -31.97 -8.72 19.14
C GLY A 22 -32.97 -9.01 18.01
N PRO A 23 -34.10 -9.68 18.25
CA PRO A 23 -35.16 -9.78 17.25
C PRO A 23 -35.67 -8.37 16.88
N LEU A 24 -35.89 -8.13 15.59
CA LEU A 24 -36.47 -6.88 15.10
C LEU A 24 -37.79 -6.59 15.83
N PRO A 25 -38.08 -5.30 16.14
CA PRO A 25 -39.32 -4.95 16.81
C PRO A 25 -40.53 -5.38 15.96
N PRO A 26 -41.63 -5.84 16.57
CA PRO A 26 -42.74 -6.52 15.88
C PRO A 26 -43.51 -5.69 14.84
N ASN A 27 -43.10 -4.44 14.59
CA ASN A 27 -43.70 -3.52 13.62
C ASN A 27 -42.65 -2.91 12.67
N PHE A 28 -41.51 -3.57 12.44
CA PHE A 28 -40.52 -3.11 11.48
C PHE A 28 -41.04 -3.35 10.04
N ASP A 29 -41.50 -2.27 9.40
CA ASP A 29 -41.93 -2.30 8.00
C ASP A 29 -40.74 -1.93 7.11
N MET A 30 -40.19 -2.95 6.44
CA MET A 30 -39.04 -2.84 5.55
C MET A 30 -39.27 -1.87 4.39
N ASN A 31 -40.53 -1.69 3.96
CA ASN A 31 -40.87 -0.74 2.92
C ASN A 31 -40.81 0.71 3.42
N GLN A 32 -41.12 0.96 4.70
CA GLN A 32 -40.95 2.27 5.32
C GLN A 32 -39.47 2.61 5.54
N ALA A 33 -38.64 1.62 5.88
CA ALA A 33 -37.20 1.81 6.04
C ALA A 33 -36.53 2.13 4.68
N MET A 34 -36.89 1.41 3.62
CA MET A 34 -36.40 1.65 2.26
C MET A 34 -36.88 3.00 1.71
N ALA A 35 -38.14 3.39 1.96
CA ALA A 35 -38.66 4.69 1.57
C ALA A 35 -38.00 5.85 2.33
N ALA A 36 -37.66 5.67 3.61
CA ALA A 36 -36.90 6.65 4.39
C ALA A 36 -35.45 6.78 3.90
N MET A 37 -34.85 5.68 3.44
CA MET A 37 -33.53 5.67 2.81
C MET A 37 -33.53 6.38 1.46
N ALA A 38 -34.51 6.10 0.59
CA ALA A 38 -34.69 6.77 -0.69
C ALA A 38 -34.94 8.28 -0.53
N ALA A 39 -35.73 8.67 0.47
CA ALA A 39 -35.96 10.07 0.81
C ALA A 39 -34.70 10.77 1.38
N ALA A 40 -33.87 10.06 2.16
CA ALA A 40 -32.59 10.56 2.65
C ALA A 40 -31.53 10.71 1.54
N MET A 41 -31.68 9.96 0.45
CA MET A 41 -30.84 10.02 -0.76
C MET A 41 -31.45 10.92 -1.86
N GLY A 42 -32.56 11.62 -1.59
CA GLY A 42 -33.17 12.57 -2.53
C GLY A 42 -33.88 11.96 -3.74
N MET A 43 -34.21 10.66 -3.71
CA MET A 43 -34.90 9.96 -4.80
C MET A 43 -36.44 10.01 -4.63
N ASP A 44 -37.19 10.13 -5.73
CA ASP A 44 -38.65 10.15 -5.71
C ASP A 44 -39.20 8.74 -5.37
N PRO A 45 -39.93 8.57 -4.25
CA PRO A 45 -40.42 7.26 -3.80
C PRO A 45 -41.53 6.66 -4.69
N ASN A 46 -42.01 7.36 -5.73
CA ASN A 46 -43.04 6.86 -6.65
C ASN A 46 -42.51 6.54 -8.06
N MET A 47 -41.19 6.53 -8.29
CA MET A 47 -40.64 6.16 -9.59
C MET A 47 -40.85 4.66 -9.85
N PRO A 48 -41.55 4.25 -10.93
CA PRO A 48 -41.74 2.84 -11.23
C PRO A 48 -40.39 2.21 -11.63
N LEU A 49 -40.01 1.12 -10.97
CA LEU A 49 -38.87 0.29 -11.34
C LEU A 49 -39.07 -0.21 -12.77
N ASP A 50 -38.14 0.13 -13.67
CA ASP A 50 -38.16 -0.31 -15.07
C ASP A 50 -37.85 -1.82 -15.13
N GLU A 51 -38.83 -2.63 -15.54
CA GLU A 51 -38.74 -4.10 -15.63
C GLU A 51 -37.60 -4.57 -16.57
N ASN A 52 -37.00 -3.67 -17.36
CA ASN A 52 -35.83 -3.98 -18.19
C ASN A 52 -34.53 -4.17 -17.39
N ILE A 53 -34.41 -3.63 -16.17
CA ILE A 53 -33.20 -3.79 -15.32
C ILE A 53 -33.17 -5.19 -14.69
N LEU A 54 -34.33 -5.76 -14.37
CA LEU A 54 -34.41 -7.13 -13.83
C LEU A 54 -34.20 -8.19 -14.92
N ALA A 55 -34.64 -7.93 -16.16
CA ALA A 55 -34.45 -8.84 -17.28
C ALA A 55 -32.98 -8.94 -17.76
N MET A 56 -32.14 -7.91 -17.52
CA MET A 56 -30.70 -7.98 -17.83
C MET A 56 -29.92 -8.82 -16.82
N ASN A 57 -30.37 -8.91 -15.55
CA ASN A 57 -29.73 -9.74 -14.54
C ASN A 57 -30.03 -11.23 -14.70
N ASP A 58 -31.25 -11.60 -15.13
CA ASP A 58 -31.61 -13.01 -15.36
C ASP A 58 -30.97 -13.59 -16.64
N MET A 59 -30.65 -12.78 -17.66
CA MET A 59 -29.94 -13.26 -18.86
C MET A 59 -28.43 -13.45 -18.67
N LEU A 60 -27.83 -12.92 -17.59
CA LEU A 60 -26.41 -13.08 -17.29
C LEU A 60 -26.11 -14.34 -16.45
N LEU A 61 -27.13 -14.99 -15.90
CA LEU A 61 -26.96 -16.13 -14.98
C LEU A 61 -27.33 -17.51 -15.59
N ASP A 62 -27.93 -17.56 -16.77
CA ASP A 62 -28.47 -18.81 -17.32
C ASP A 62 -27.73 -19.41 -18.55
N ASP A 63 -26.64 -18.80 -19.05
CA ASP A 63 -25.97 -19.28 -20.28
C ASP A 63 -24.51 -19.75 -20.14
N LEU A 64 -24.08 -20.07 -18.91
CA LEU A 64 -22.87 -20.86 -18.68
C LEU A 64 -23.21 -22.08 -17.84
N GLY A 65 -23.69 -23.14 -18.50
CA GLY A 65 -23.81 -24.48 -17.95
C GLY A 65 -22.45 -25.10 -17.63
N MET A 66 -21.75 -24.51 -16.65
CA MET A 66 -20.50 -24.98 -16.08
C MET A 66 -20.77 -25.35 -14.61
N ASP A 67 -20.38 -26.58 -14.27
CA ASP A 67 -20.51 -27.21 -12.96
C ASP A 67 -19.90 -26.31 -11.86
N PRO A 68 -20.60 -26.01 -10.76
CA PRO A 68 -20.11 -25.13 -9.69
C PRO A 68 -18.93 -25.72 -8.87
N ASP A 69 -18.46 -26.93 -9.20
CA ASP A 69 -17.32 -27.59 -8.55
C ASP A 69 -15.94 -27.27 -9.20
N LEU A 70 -15.87 -26.31 -10.14
CA LEU A 70 -14.64 -25.93 -10.85
C LEU A 70 -14.12 -24.51 -10.58
N ALA A 71 -14.57 -23.85 -9.51
CA ALA A 71 -14.05 -22.55 -9.08
C ALA A 71 -12.67 -22.69 -8.38
N MET A 72 -11.65 -23.08 -9.15
CA MET A 72 -10.24 -22.80 -8.87
C MET A 72 -9.80 -21.64 -9.78
N GLU A 73 -10.25 -20.41 -9.51
CA GLU A 73 -10.07 -19.29 -10.44
C GLU A 73 -9.15 -18.15 -9.97
N GLU A 74 -8.51 -18.19 -8.81
CA GLU A 74 -7.50 -17.17 -8.47
C GLU A 74 -6.10 -17.51 -9.00
N ASP A 75 -5.67 -18.77 -8.94
CA ASP A 75 -4.30 -19.14 -9.37
C ASP A 75 -4.14 -19.30 -10.90
N MET A 76 -5.23 -19.55 -11.64
CA MET A 76 -5.15 -19.70 -13.10
C MET A 76 -5.13 -18.37 -13.86
N GLN A 77 -5.67 -17.30 -13.27
CA GLN A 77 -5.59 -15.96 -13.87
C GLN A 77 -4.19 -15.38 -13.72
N ASP A 78 -3.53 -15.51 -12.56
CA ASP A 78 -2.13 -15.06 -12.43
C ASP A 78 -1.14 -15.83 -13.33
N ASP A 79 -1.42 -17.11 -13.62
CA ASP A 79 -0.55 -17.96 -14.44
C ASP A 79 -0.66 -17.72 -15.96
N MET A 80 -1.77 -17.19 -16.48
CA MET A 80 -1.85 -16.81 -17.91
C MET A 80 -1.17 -15.46 -18.21
N TRP A 81 -1.14 -14.54 -17.25
CA TRP A 81 -0.52 -13.23 -17.44
C TRP A 81 0.98 -13.21 -17.11
N ALA A 82 1.47 -14.12 -16.26
CA ALA A 82 2.89 -14.20 -15.90
C ALA A 82 3.84 -14.61 -17.05
N ASP A 83 3.33 -15.31 -18.08
CA ASP A 83 4.14 -15.85 -19.18
C ASP A 83 4.14 -15.00 -20.47
N MET A 84 3.44 -13.86 -20.50
CA MET A 84 3.61 -12.87 -21.57
C MET A 84 4.82 -11.94 -21.33
N ASP A 85 5.41 -11.98 -20.14
CA ASP A 85 6.22 -10.88 -19.58
C ASP A 85 7.73 -11.15 -19.45
N LEU A 86 8.29 -12.15 -20.16
CA LEU A 86 9.75 -12.42 -20.10
C LEU A 86 10.46 -12.57 -21.45
N ASP A 87 9.77 -12.47 -22.59
CA ASP A 87 10.43 -12.43 -23.90
C ASP A 87 10.77 -10.99 -24.32
N VAL A 88 11.67 -10.34 -23.56
CA VAL A 88 12.39 -9.17 -24.06
C VAL A 88 13.58 -9.68 -24.87
N GLY A 89 13.29 -10.18 -26.06
CA GLY A 89 14.30 -10.49 -27.06
C GLY A 89 14.93 -9.20 -27.58
N ASP A 90 16.22 -9.02 -27.32
CA ASP A 90 17.04 -8.02 -28.03
C ASP A 90 17.10 -8.37 -29.54
N GLY A 91 16.36 -7.59 -30.34
CA GLY A 91 16.66 -7.35 -31.76
C GLY A 91 15.71 -7.93 -32.81
N ALA A 92 14.81 -7.08 -33.34
CA ALA A 92 14.70 -6.71 -34.77
C ALA A 92 13.32 -6.06 -35.07
N PRO A 93 13.25 -5.07 -35.98
CA PRO A 93 12.02 -4.33 -36.27
C PRO A 93 11.11 -5.08 -37.25
N ASN A 94 9.79 -4.97 -37.03
CA ASN A 94 8.69 -5.27 -37.96
C ASN A 94 8.63 -6.68 -38.59
N ALA A 95 7.74 -7.51 -38.05
CA ALA A 95 6.90 -8.39 -38.86
C ALA A 95 5.45 -8.23 -38.40
N ALA A 96 4.61 -7.70 -39.30
CA ALA A 96 3.21 -7.43 -39.05
C ALA A 96 2.47 -8.69 -38.57
N ALA A 97 1.98 -8.65 -37.33
CA ALA A 97 0.94 -9.57 -36.88
C ALA A 97 -0.35 -9.30 -37.71
N PRO A 98 -1.07 -10.33 -38.16
CA PRO A 98 -2.30 -10.13 -38.91
C PRO A 98 -3.34 -9.48 -38.01
N ALA A 99 -3.92 -8.38 -38.50
CA ALA A 99 -4.92 -7.57 -37.82
C ALA A 99 -6.13 -8.42 -37.37
N GLY A 100 -6.11 -8.87 -36.12
CA GLY A 100 -7.32 -9.20 -35.38
C GLY A 100 -8.04 -7.89 -35.10
N ILE A 101 -9.28 -7.77 -35.57
CA ILE A 101 -10.13 -6.61 -35.34
C ILE A 101 -10.47 -6.59 -33.85
N LEU A 102 -9.65 -5.90 -33.04
CA LEU A 102 -10.08 -5.43 -31.73
C LEU A 102 -11.25 -4.45 -31.98
N PRO A 103 -12.34 -4.49 -31.18
CA PRO A 103 -13.42 -3.54 -31.33
C PRO A 103 -12.86 -2.11 -31.27
N ASP A 104 -13.30 -1.23 -32.17
CA ASP A 104 -12.78 0.16 -32.28
C ASP A 104 -12.79 0.92 -30.93
N GLY A 105 -13.68 0.53 -30.01
CA GLY A 105 -13.74 1.05 -28.65
C GLY A 105 -12.57 0.66 -27.74
N TRP A 106 -11.98 -0.52 -27.90
CA TRP A 106 -10.82 -0.96 -27.09
C TRP A 106 -9.56 -0.18 -27.46
N ASN A 107 -9.33 0.01 -28.76
CA ASN A 107 -8.19 0.81 -29.24
C ASN A 107 -8.32 2.28 -28.81
N ALA A 108 -9.54 2.84 -28.84
CA ALA A 108 -9.80 4.19 -28.36
C ALA A 108 -9.59 4.31 -26.84
N LEU A 109 -10.04 3.32 -26.06
CA LEU A 109 -9.85 3.26 -24.61
C LEU A 109 -8.36 3.14 -24.23
N MET A 110 -7.62 2.26 -24.90
CA MET A 110 -6.17 2.11 -24.68
C MET A 110 -5.40 3.37 -25.08
N ALA A 111 -5.81 4.05 -26.17
CA ALA A 111 -5.22 5.33 -26.55
C ALA A 111 -5.51 6.44 -25.51
N GLN A 112 -6.72 6.45 -24.94
CA GLN A 112 -7.09 7.38 -23.86
C GLN A 112 -6.30 7.10 -22.58
N ALA A 113 -6.17 5.83 -22.18
CA ALA A 113 -5.36 5.42 -21.03
C ALA A 113 -3.88 5.82 -21.22
N ALA A 114 -3.31 5.58 -22.40
CA ALA A 114 -1.94 5.99 -22.72
C ALA A 114 -1.75 7.52 -22.70
N GLN A 115 -2.75 8.29 -23.14
CA GLN A 115 -2.72 9.75 -23.04
C GLN A 115 -2.78 10.24 -21.60
N LEU A 116 -3.59 9.60 -20.75
CA LEU A 116 -3.68 9.91 -19.32
C LEU A 116 -2.39 9.56 -18.57
N GLU A 117 -1.76 8.43 -18.90
CA GLU A 117 -0.48 8.04 -18.34
C GLU A 117 0.64 9.01 -18.74
N ALA A 118 0.77 9.32 -20.04
CA ALA A 118 1.76 10.28 -20.53
C ALA A 118 1.58 11.68 -19.92
N ALA A 119 0.33 12.08 -19.69
CA ALA A 119 0.00 13.29 -18.97
C ALA A 119 0.47 13.19 -17.50
N ASN A 120 0.13 12.14 -16.76
CA ASN A 120 0.61 11.97 -15.39
C ASN A 120 2.14 12.05 -15.30
N ASP A 121 2.84 11.37 -16.21
CA ASP A 121 4.31 11.38 -16.28
C ASP A 121 4.86 12.81 -16.47
N GLU A 122 4.24 13.59 -17.37
CA GLU A 122 4.59 15.01 -17.55
C GLU A 122 4.38 15.80 -16.24
N ALA A 123 3.24 15.61 -15.56
CA ALA A 123 2.90 16.36 -14.35
C ALA A 123 3.84 16.07 -13.17
N GLN A 124 4.43 14.87 -13.12
CA GLN A 124 5.41 14.50 -12.09
C GLN A 124 6.69 15.33 -12.20
N ALA A 125 7.13 15.65 -13.43
CA ALA A 125 8.34 16.44 -13.69
C ALA A 125 8.13 17.95 -13.53
N LEU A 126 6.88 18.43 -13.57
CA LEU A 126 6.56 19.85 -13.47
C LEU A 126 6.95 20.48 -12.12
N GLY A 127 7.32 21.76 -12.16
CA GLY A 127 7.70 22.52 -10.97
C GLY A 127 9.10 22.21 -10.45
N ARG A 128 9.96 21.51 -11.21
CA ARG A 128 11.39 21.35 -10.90
C ARG A 128 12.12 22.69 -10.91
N LEU A 129 12.82 23.03 -9.83
CA LEU A 129 13.48 24.34 -9.66
C LEU A 129 14.45 24.69 -10.80
N SER A 130 15.15 23.71 -11.38
CA SER A 130 16.06 23.93 -12.53
C SER A 130 15.35 24.45 -13.78
N ASP A 131 14.07 24.13 -13.93
CA ASP A 131 13.29 24.38 -15.15
C ASP A 131 12.37 25.60 -14.98
N ASN A 132 12.45 26.25 -13.81
CA ASN A 132 11.57 27.35 -13.38
C ASN A 132 12.23 28.73 -13.47
N ILE A 133 13.36 28.86 -14.18
CA ILE A 133 14.05 30.14 -14.32
C ILE A 133 13.11 31.16 -14.97
N GLY A 134 12.75 32.20 -14.21
CA GLY A 134 11.89 33.31 -14.67
C GLY A 134 10.39 33.13 -14.45
N LYS A 135 9.94 32.00 -13.86
CA LYS A 135 8.53 31.80 -13.47
C LYS A 135 8.23 32.43 -12.11
N SER A 136 6.99 32.88 -11.91
CA SER A 136 6.50 33.32 -10.59
C SER A 136 6.26 32.12 -9.66
N VAL A 137 6.21 32.35 -8.34
CA VAL A 137 5.86 31.30 -7.38
C VAL A 137 4.48 30.72 -7.67
N GLU A 138 3.51 31.58 -8.01
CA GLU A 138 2.15 31.19 -8.39
C GLU A 138 2.13 30.23 -9.60
N GLU A 139 2.92 30.53 -10.64
CA GLU A 139 3.03 29.67 -11.83
C GLU A 139 3.60 28.29 -11.47
N ILE A 140 4.63 28.24 -10.62
CA ILE A 140 5.28 26.99 -10.19
C ILE A 140 4.33 26.18 -9.29
N VAL A 141 3.62 26.82 -8.36
CA VAL A 141 2.62 26.17 -7.50
C VAL A 141 1.50 25.59 -8.37
N GLY A 142 1.00 26.35 -9.35
CA GLY A 142 -0.01 25.89 -10.29
C GLY A 142 0.44 24.67 -11.11
N GLU A 143 1.72 24.63 -11.50
CA GLU A 143 2.35 23.48 -12.14
C GLU A 143 2.45 22.25 -11.23
N ARG A 144 2.89 22.42 -9.98
CA ARG A 144 2.98 21.34 -8.99
C ARG A 144 1.60 20.72 -8.70
N LEU A 145 0.56 21.55 -8.55
CA LEU A 145 -0.81 21.12 -8.27
C LEU A 145 -1.51 20.37 -9.42
N LYS A 146 -0.92 20.31 -10.62
CA LYS A 146 -1.47 19.53 -11.73
C LYS A 146 -1.49 18.03 -11.44
N LEU A 147 -0.52 17.52 -10.67
CA LEU A 147 -0.47 16.10 -10.34
C LEU A 147 -1.68 15.67 -9.49
N LEU A 148 -1.93 16.38 -8.39
CA LEU A 148 -3.12 16.20 -7.55
C LEU A 148 -4.44 16.35 -8.34
N ARG A 149 -4.55 17.36 -9.21
CA ARG A 149 -5.73 17.51 -10.09
C ARG A 149 -5.96 16.30 -10.97
N ARG A 150 -4.91 15.79 -11.62
CA ARG A 150 -5.00 14.63 -12.51
C ARG A 150 -5.37 13.36 -11.75
N ALA A 151 -4.82 13.16 -10.55
CA ALA A 151 -5.18 12.05 -9.69
C ALA A 151 -6.69 12.07 -9.36
N HIS A 152 -7.22 13.25 -9.04
CA HIS A 152 -8.66 13.41 -8.78
C HIS A 152 -9.52 13.22 -10.05
N GLU A 153 -9.11 13.76 -11.20
CA GLU A 153 -9.80 13.54 -12.48
C GLU A 153 -9.86 12.05 -12.86
N GLN A 154 -8.78 11.31 -12.60
CA GLN A 154 -8.72 9.86 -12.83
C GLN A 154 -9.62 9.09 -11.86
N GLU A 155 -9.64 9.46 -10.59
CA GLU A 155 -10.57 8.92 -9.59
C GLU A 155 -12.03 9.14 -10.04
N MET A 156 -12.36 10.32 -10.59
CA MET A 156 -13.70 10.64 -11.08
C MET A 156 -14.09 9.93 -12.37
N MET A 157 -13.12 9.57 -13.22
CA MET A 157 -13.39 8.91 -14.50
C MET A 157 -13.67 7.40 -14.37
N GLY A 158 -13.37 6.78 -13.22
CA GLY A 158 -13.64 5.36 -12.93
C GLY A 158 -12.92 4.40 -13.90
N PHE A 159 -11.86 3.74 -13.43
CA PHE A 159 -11.20 2.72 -14.26
C PHE A 159 -12.20 1.57 -14.53
N MET A 160 -12.55 1.37 -15.81
CA MET A 160 -13.52 0.37 -16.31
C MET A 160 -15.02 0.59 -16.00
N GLY A 161 -15.50 1.82 -15.81
CA GLY A 161 -16.96 2.07 -15.79
C GLY A 161 -17.75 1.41 -14.65
N MET A 162 -17.04 0.90 -13.64
CA MET A 162 -17.62 0.56 -12.34
C MET A 162 -17.85 1.87 -11.60
N ALA A 163 -19.09 2.11 -11.17
CA ALA A 163 -19.44 3.31 -10.41
C ALA A 163 -18.49 3.42 -9.21
N VAL A 164 -17.72 4.51 -9.18
CA VAL A 164 -16.82 4.84 -8.07
C VAL A 164 -17.71 5.14 -6.87
N GLY A 165 -17.60 4.34 -5.81
CA GLY A 165 -18.24 4.68 -4.54
C GLY A 165 -17.75 6.03 -4.02
N GLU A 166 -18.43 6.64 -3.05
CA GLU A 166 -17.98 7.84 -2.33
C GLU A 166 -16.69 7.55 -1.51
N GLY A 167 -15.56 7.35 -2.18
CA GLY A 167 -14.25 7.05 -1.60
C GLY A 167 -13.25 8.19 -1.80
N GLY A 168 -12.09 8.12 -1.13
CA GLY A 168 -10.95 9.01 -1.42
C GLY A 168 -11.25 10.51 -1.42
N PHE A 169 -10.80 11.21 -2.46
CA PHE A 169 -10.97 12.66 -2.59
C PHE A 169 -12.36 13.07 -3.08
N SER A 170 -13.15 12.12 -3.58
CA SER A 170 -14.53 12.36 -4.02
C SER A 170 -15.51 12.66 -2.88
N MET A 171 -15.15 12.34 -1.64
CA MET A 171 -16.04 12.43 -0.48
C MET A 171 -16.56 13.85 -0.23
N HIS A 172 -17.88 13.99 -0.11
CA HIS A 172 -18.54 15.26 0.19
C HIS A 172 -18.64 15.56 1.69
N GLY A 173 -18.58 16.84 2.05
CA GLY A 173 -18.90 17.34 3.39
C GLY A 173 -20.36 17.08 3.78
N PHE A 174 -20.68 17.25 5.07
CA PHE A 174 -22.05 17.05 5.57
C PHE A 174 -22.95 18.27 5.41
N VAL A 175 -22.34 19.44 5.27
CA VAL A 175 -23.07 20.70 5.08
C VAL A 175 -22.85 21.15 3.65
N ALA A 176 -23.96 21.49 2.99
CA ALA A 176 -23.90 22.07 1.65
C ALA A 176 -23.01 23.33 1.68
N PRO A 177 -22.05 23.46 0.74
CA PRO A 177 -21.20 24.65 0.66
C PRO A 177 -22.04 25.93 0.59
N ALA A 178 -21.66 26.93 1.37
CA ALA A 178 -22.32 28.23 1.42
C ALA A 178 -21.38 29.34 0.96
N GLU A 179 -21.94 30.42 0.40
CA GLU A 179 -21.22 31.64 0.08
C GLU A 179 -21.81 32.82 0.89
N PRO A 180 -21.10 33.35 1.91
CA PRO A 180 -19.79 32.92 2.40
C PRO A 180 -19.85 31.57 3.17
N PRO A 181 -18.71 30.86 3.31
CA PRO A 181 -18.62 29.63 4.09
C PRO A 181 -19.04 29.79 5.55
N VAL A 182 -19.31 28.68 6.24
CA VAL A 182 -19.75 28.72 7.64
C VAL A 182 -18.60 29.22 8.50
N GLU A 183 -18.82 30.27 9.30
CA GLU A 183 -17.79 30.82 10.19
C GLU A 183 -17.24 29.73 11.13
N GLY A 184 -15.92 29.50 11.09
CA GLY A 184 -15.25 28.43 11.83
C GLY A 184 -15.40 27.03 11.23
N GLY A 185 -15.99 26.92 10.04
CA GLY A 185 -16.05 25.76 9.17
C GLY A 185 -14.70 25.43 8.52
N VAL A 186 -14.61 24.28 7.87
CA VAL A 186 -13.40 23.83 7.17
C VAL A 186 -13.02 24.83 6.09
N MET A 187 -13.98 25.20 5.22
CA MET A 187 -13.70 26.08 4.09
C MET A 187 -13.40 27.51 4.55
N HIS A 188 -14.12 28.02 5.55
CA HIS A 188 -13.81 29.32 6.16
C HIS A 188 -12.38 29.38 6.73
N CYS A 189 -11.94 28.35 7.45
CA CYS A 189 -10.58 28.30 7.98
C CYS A 189 -9.53 28.23 6.86
N LEU A 190 -9.79 27.45 5.81
CA LEU A 190 -8.90 27.31 4.68
C LEU A 190 -8.77 28.62 3.88
N ASP A 191 -9.89 29.31 3.62
CA ASP A 191 -9.91 30.59 2.91
C ASP A 191 -9.15 31.68 3.69
N LEU A 192 -9.27 31.69 5.02
CA LEU A 192 -8.47 32.60 5.86
C LEU A 192 -6.97 32.30 5.76
N ILE A 193 -6.58 31.01 5.78
CA ILE A 193 -5.18 30.62 5.62
C ILE A 193 -4.65 31.07 4.25
N ARG A 194 -5.39 30.80 3.16
CA ARG A 194 -5.05 31.22 1.79
C ARG A 194 -4.87 32.72 1.69
N LYS A 195 -5.83 33.49 2.22
CA LYS A 195 -5.75 34.95 2.27
C LYS A 195 -4.50 35.45 2.97
N ILE A 196 -4.15 34.89 4.13
CA ILE A 196 -2.99 35.36 4.91
C ILE A 196 -1.66 35.08 4.19
N ILE A 197 -1.51 33.89 3.62
CA ILE A 197 -0.23 33.40 3.08
C ILE A 197 0.00 33.84 1.63
N ILE A 198 -1.07 33.95 0.85
CA ILE A 198 -1.04 34.26 -0.58
C ILE A 198 -1.44 35.73 -0.77
N GLU A 199 -2.73 36.04 -0.62
CA GLU A 199 -3.30 37.35 -1.01
C GLU A 199 -2.67 38.53 -0.25
N ASP A 200 -2.80 38.56 1.08
CA ASP A 200 -2.32 39.68 1.91
C ASP A 200 -0.80 39.84 1.80
N TYR A 201 -0.06 38.73 1.66
CA TYR A 201 1.40 38.75 1.52
C TYR A 201 1.82 39.33 0.17
N ASP A 202 1.16 38.94 -0.93
CA ASP A 202 1.45 39.43 -2.29
C ASP A 202 1.07 40.91 -2.47
N GLU A 203 0.04 41.37 -1.76
CA GLU A 203 -0.32 42.79 -1.68
C GLU A 203 0.66 43.61 -0.82
N GLY A 204 1.66 42.97 -0.18
CA GLY A 204 2.64 43.62 0.67
C GLY A 204 2.07 44.11 2.00
N VAL A 205 0.93 43.56 2.44
CA VAL A 205 0.32 43.88 3.74
C VAL A 205 1.14 43.20 4.83
N GLU A 206 1.70 43.98 5.77
CA GLU A 206 2.40 43.42 6.94
C GLU A 206 1.39 42.72 7.89
N ASN A 207 1.00 41.49 7.56
CA ASN A 207 -0.01 40.74 8.30
C ASN A 207 0.60 39.79 9.35
N LYS A 208 1.51 40.30 10.20
CA LYS A 208 2.10 39.51 11.29
C LYS A 208 1.05 38.93 12.25
N THR A 209 -0.08 39.62 12.41
CA THR A 209 -1.22 39.16 13.20
C THR A 209 -1.95 37.99 12.56
N GLY A 210 -2.08 37.98 11.23
CA GLY A 210 -2.64 36.86 10.47
C GLY A 210 -1.77 35.63 10.58
N PHE A 211 -0.45 35.75 10.39
CA PHE A 211 0.45 34.61 10.50
C PHE A 211 0.37 33.91 11.87
N LYS A 212 0.12 34.66 12.95
CA LYS A 212 -0.11 34.11 14.31
C LYS A 212 -1.35 33.23 14.44
N THR A 213 -2.36 33.43 13.59
CA THR A 213 -3.61 32.65 13.64
C THR A 213 -3.53 31.32 12.89
N ILE A 214 -2.59 31.17 11.95
CA ILE A 214 -2.45 29.97 11.10
C ILE A 214 -2.45 28.66 11.91
N PRO A 215 -1.66 28.50 13.00
CA PRO A 215 -1.66 27.25 13.77
C PRO A 215 -3.05 26.85 14.30
N SER A 216 -3.83 27.84 14.76
CA SER A 216 -5.17 27.59 15.29
C SER A 216 -6.17 27.20 14.20
N LEU A 217 -6.06 27.80 13.01
CA LEU A 217 -6.88 27.47 11.85
C LEU A 217 -6.58 26.05 11.36
N LEU A 218 -5.29 25.66 11.29
CA LEU A 218 -4.86 24.31 10.94
C LEU A 218 -5.36 23.25 11.94
N THR A 219 -5.26 23.55 13.24
CA THR A 219 -5.80 22.67 14.28
C THR A 219 -7.32 22.51 14.10
N ARG A 220 -8.05 23.60 13.82
CA ARG A 220 -9.50 23.53 13.60
C ARG A 220 -9.85 22.67 12.38
N ILE A 221 -9.16 22.83 11.25
CA ILE A 221 -9.37 21.99 10.05
C ILE A 221 -9.13 20.52 10.39
N ARG A 222 -8.01 20.20 11.04
CA ARG A 222 -7.68 18.83 11.47
C ARG A 222 -8.78 18.23 12.36
N ASP A 223 -9.23 18.98 13.34
CA ASP A 223 -10.25 18.50 14.30
C ASP A 223 -11.60 18.27 13.60
N LEU A 224 -11.97 19.13 12.64
CA LEU A 224 -13.18 18.97 11.84
C LEU A 224 -13.10 17.78 10.88
N LEU A 225 -11.96 17.54 10.21
CA LEU A 225 -11.74 16.33 9.42
C LEU A 225 -11.83 15.08 10.31
N ARG A 226 -11.32 15.13 11.53
CA ARG A 226 -11.43 14.02 12.47
C ARG A 226 -12.89 13.76 12.86
N VAL A 227 -13.68 14.81 13.12
CA VAL A 227 -15.13 14.72 13.37
C VAL A 227 -15.85 14.11 12.17
N PHE A 228 -15.54 14.56 10.95
CA PHE A 228 -16.11 14.04 9.71
C PHE A 228 -15.92 12.52 9.59
N PHE A 229 -14.68 12.04 9.73
CA PHE A 229 -14.38 10.61 9.59
C PHE A 229 -14.83 9.77 10.80
N ASN A 230 -14.86 10.33 12.01
CA ASN A 230 -15.47 9.65 13.16
C ASN A 230 -16.96 9.36 12.93
N PHE A 231 -17.65 10.22 12.18
CA PHE A 231 -19.02 9.97 11.77
C PHE A 231 -19.13 9.08 10.53
N LYS A 232 -18.29 9.26 9.49
CA LYS A 232 -18.32 8.39 8.30
C LYS A 232 -18.03 6.93 8.65
N VAL A 233 -17.00 6.67 9.44
CA VAL A 233 -16.56 5.31 9.79
C VAL A 233 -17.30 4.78 11.03
N GLY A 234 -17.43 5.60 12.07
CA GLY A 234 -17.96 5.17 13.37
C GLY A 234 -19.35 5.67 13.73
N HIS A 235 -20.01 6.43 12.84
CA HIS A 235 -21.34 7.04 13.05
C HIS A 235 -21.47 7.90 14.32
N LEU A 236 -20.35 8.41 14.86
CA LEU A 236 -20.32 9.25 16.05
C LEU A 236 -20.80 10.68 15.73
N ARG A 237 -22.03 11.02 16.10
CA ARG A 237 -22.62 12.35 15.83
C ARG A 237 -22.16 13.40 16.84
N THR A 238 -21.66 14.53 16.34
CA THR A 238 -21.36 15.72 17.14
C THR A 238 -21.96 16.96 16.49
N ARG A 239 -22.08 18.06 17.25
CA ARG A 239 -22.52 19.36 16.68
C ARG A 239 -21.53 19.92 15.68
N ASP A 240 -20.26 19.51 15.76
CA ASP A 240 -19.20 19.98 14.88
C ASP A 240 -19.36 19.49 13.43
N LEU A 241 -20.23 18.50 13.17
CA LEU A 241 -20.59 18.09 11.80
C LEU A 241 -21.17 19.25 10.97
N ASN A 242 -21.79 20.24 11.62
CA ASN A 242 -22.32 21.45 10.98
C ASN A 242 -21.23 22.39 10.43
N TYR A 243 -19.96 22.09 10.70
CA TYR A 243 -18.80 22.87 10.24
C TYR A 243 -17.98 22.11 9.19
N CYS A 244 -18.44 20.91 8.78
CA CYS A 244 -17.83 20.12 7.70
C CYS A 244 -18.45 20.53 6.35
N ASP A 245 -18.14 21.76 5.92
CA ASP A 245 -18.80 22.53 4.85
C ASP A 245 -18.04 22.52 3.51
N PHE A 246 -17.24 21.49 3.25
CA PHE A 246 -16.45 21.37 2.02
C PHE A 246 -17.24 20.67 0.90
N PRO A 247 -17.11 21.11 -0.37
CA PRO A 247 -17.76 20.45 -1.49
C PRO A 247 -17.24 19.03 -1.64
N GLN A 248 -15.93 18.86 -1.76
CA GLN A 248 -15.25 17.57 -1.77
C GLN A 248 -13.99 17.62 -0.89
N LEU A 249 -13.55 16.44 -0.42
CA LEU A 249 -12.30 16.32 0.33
C LEU A 249 -11.10 16.77 -0.54
N PHE A 250 -11.22 16.62 -1.86
CA PHE A 250 -10.32 17.21 -2.85
C PHE A 250 -10.07 18.70 -2.62
N ASP A 251 -11.12 19.51 -2.43
CA ASP A 251 -10.99 20.98 -2.30
C ASP A 251 -10.17 21.36 -1.06
N VAL A 252 -10.33 20.59 0.01
CA VAL A 252 -9.57 20.77 1.25
C VAL A 252 -8.10 20.42 1.02
N ALA A 253 -7.83 19.25 0.43
CA ALA A 253 -6.48 18.79 0.13
C ALA A 253 -5.75 19.72 -0.84
N TYR A 254 -6.43 20.13 -1.92
CA TYR A 254 -5.91 21.04 -2.93
C TYR A 254 -5.54 22.40 -2.33
N GLY A 255 -6.45 23.01 -1.56
CA GLY A 255 -6.16 24.31 -0.93
C GLY A 255 -5.05 24.23 0.12
N LEU A 256 -5.00 23.14 0.91
CA LEU A 256 -3.92 22.93 1.87
C LEU A 256 -2.56 22.73 1.17
N HIS A 257 -2.53 21.99 0.06
CA HIS A 257 -1.31 21.79 -0.74
C HIS A 257 -0.87 23.09 -1.44
N GLU A 258 -1.80 23.87 -1.99
CA GLU A 258 -1.50 25.17 -2.63
C GLU A 258 -0.79 26.11 -1.66
N VAL A 259 -1.33 26.24 -0.46
CA VAL A 259 -0.74 27.07 0.60
C VAL A 259 0.60 26.50 1.06
N GLY A 260 0.68 25.18 1.28
CA GLY A 260 1.90 24.49 1.69
C GLY A 260 3.04 24.69 0.69
N LEU A 261 2.79 24.41 -0.59
CA LEU A 261 3.72 24.64 -1.70
C LEU A 261 4.15 26.10 -1.81
N THR A 262 3.23 27.05 -1.61
CA THR A 262 3.56 28.48 -1.66
C THR A 262 4.59 28.84 -0.59
N ILE A 263 4.47 28.28 0.62
CA ILE A 263 5.47 28.45 1.68
C ILE A 263 6.76 27.68 1.37
N GLN A 264 6.64 26.46 0.86
CA GLN A 264 7.79 25.61 0.52
C GLN A 264 8.68 26.22 -0.56
N LEU A 265 8.09 26.87 -1.55
CA LEU A 265 8.78 27.45 -2.71
C LEU A 265 9.20 28.91 -2.49
N ASP A 266 8.72 29.57 -1.42
CA ASP A 266 9.11 30.93 -1.04
C ASP A 266 9.71 30.97 0.39
N PRO A 267 11.06 30.95 0.50
CA PRO A 267 11.75 31.04 1.79
C PRO A 267 11.38 32.28 2.63
N SER A 268 10.96 33.38 1.99
CA SER A 268 10.59 34.61 2.70
C SER A 268 9.28 34.44 3.46
N ARG A 269 8.30 33.75 2.84
CA ARG A 269 7.03 33.40 3.50
C ARG A 269 7.24 32.43 4.63
N LEU A 270 8.08 31.41 4.46
CA LEU A 270 8.45 30.50 5.55
C LEU A 270 9.07 31.28 6.72
N LYS A 271 10.00 32.19 6.44
CA LYS A 271 10.61 33.04 7.46
C LYS A 271 9.57 33.90 8.19
N ALA A 272 8.66 34.55 7.47
CA ALA A 272 7.59 35.34 8.08
C ALA A 272 6.69 34.50 9.00
N LEU A 273 6.32 33.29 8.57
CA LEU A 273 5.56 32.33 9.38
C LEU A 273 6.32 31.92 10.65
N MET A 274 7.60 31.56 10.52
CA MET A 274 8.44 31.14 11.65
C MET A 274 8.70 32.27 12.65
N GLU A 275 8.86 33.51 12.18
CA GLU A 275 9.01 34.69 13.05
C GLU A 275 7.72 35.02 13.81
N ALA A 276 6.56 34.81 13.20
CA ALA A 276 5.28 35.13 13.81
C ALA A 276 4.76 34.03 14.75
N ALA A 277 4.93 32.76 14.38
CA ALA A 277 4.27 31.60 14.99
C ALA A 277 5.14 30.33 15.05
N GLY A 278 6.47 30.44 14.99
CA GLY A 278 7.35 29.28 14.82
C GLY A 278 7.26 28.21 15.91
N ALA A 279 6.99 28.58 17.16
CA ALA A 279 6.82 27.62 18.26
C ALA A 279 5.51 26.84 18.12
N GLU A 280 4.42 27.52 17.78
CA GLU A 280 3.11 26.91 17.56
C GLU A 280 3.06 26.07 16.29
N ILE A 281 3.75 26.49 15.22
CA ILE A 281 3.89 25.67 14.00
C ILE A 281 4.74 24.43 14.28
N GLU A 282 5.86 24.55 15.00
CA GLU A 282 6.64 23.38 15.44
C GLU A 282 5.75 22.41 16.24
N ARG A 283 4.95 22.92 17.17
CA ARG A 283 4.00 22.10 17.94
C ARG A 283 2.99 21.39 17.04
N VAL A 284 2.30 22.12 16.16
CA VAL A 284 1.21 21.57 15.34
C VAL A 284 1.75 20.63 14.26
N VAL A 285 2.80 21.03 13.52
CA VAL A 285 3.30 20.30 12.36
C VAL A 285 4.29 19.21 12.75
N LEU A 286 5.20 19.47 13.70
CA LEU A 286 6.31 18.56 14.03
C LEU A 286 6.01 17.71 15.28
N ASP A 287 5.41 18.28 16.32
CA ASP A 287 5.23 17.53 17.58
C ASP A 287 3.88 16.78 17.64
N GLU A 288 2.80 17.34 17.10
CA GLU A 288 1.50 16.70 17.07
C GLU A 288 1.36 15.68 15.92
N GLY A 289 0.63 14.59 16.18
CA GLY A 289 0.25 13.63 15.13
C GLY A 289 -1.00 14.08 14.36
N LEU A 290 -1.16 13.65 13.11
CA LEU A 290 -2.29 13.99 12.23
C LEU A 290 -3.66 13.40 12.67
N GLY A 291 -3.74 12.78 13.86
CA GLY A 291 -4.98 12.25 14.44
C GLY A 291 -5.46 10.93 13.80
N LYS A 292 -4.84 9.80 14.19
CA LYS A 292 -5.32 8.45 13.85
C LYS A 292 -6.65 8.19 14.56
N GLY A 293 -7.65 7.68 13.85
CA GLY A 293 -8.96 7.40 14.46
C GLY A 293 -8.96 6.10 15.27
N PRO A 294 -10.05 5.86 16.02
CA PRO A 294 -10.15 4.74 16.96
C PRO A 294 -10.06 3.38 16.26
N PHE A 295 -10.58 3.25 15.03
CA PHE A 295 -10.53 1.99 14.27
C PHE A 295 -9.12 1.62 13.83
N ARG A 296 -8.28 2.59 13.47
CA ARG A 296 -6.85 2.34 13.18
C ARG A 296 -6.08 1.89 14.43
N HIS A 297 -6.38 2.49 15.59
CA HIS A 297 -5.82 2.04 16.86
C HIS A 297 -6.26 0.62 17.23
N LEU A 298 -7.53 0.29 16.98
CA LEU A 298 -8.10 -1.02 17.24
C LEU A 298 -7.49 -2.09 16.31
N ALA A 299 -7.37 -1.80 15.01
CA ALA A 299 -6.71 -2.67 14.03
C ALA A 299 -5.27 -3.00 14.45
N LYS A 300 -4.49 -1.98 14.83
CA LYS A 300 -3.12 -2.17 15.29
C LYS A 300 -3.02 -3.00 16.58
N LYS A 301 -3.92 -2.76 17.53
CA LYS A 301 -3.99 -3.55 18.75
C LYS A 301 -4.30 -5.02 18.42
N TYR A 302 -5.26 -5.25 17.53
CA TYR A 302 -5.63 -6.60 17.08
C TYR A 302 -4.49 -7.31 16.34
N GLU A 303 -3.79 -6.63 15.43
CA GLU A 303 -2.60 -7.17 14.75
C GLU A 303 -1.49 -7.56 15.72
N ALA A 304 -1.25 -6.74 16.76
CA ALA A 304 -0.28 -7.05 17.80
C ALA A 304 -0.70 -8.27 18.64
N GLU A 305 -1.96 -8.35 19.03
CA GLU A 305 -2.53 -9.48 19.76
C GLU A 305 -2.50 -10.78 18.94
N MET A 306 -2.76 -10.71 17.63
CA MET A 306 -2.61 -11.83 16.69
C MET A 306 -1.15 -12.31 16.59
N CYS A 307 -0.19 -11.38 16.48
CA CYS A 307 1.23 -11.71 16.42
C CYS A 307 1.71 -12.38 17.71
N ASP A 308 1.25 -11.91 18.87
CA ASP A 308 1.58 -12.49 20.17
C ASP A 308 0.95 -13.87 20.37
N ALA A 309 -0.31 -14.07 19.94
CA ALA A 309 -1.00 -15.36 19.98
C ALA A 309 -0.31 -16.42 19.09
N LEU A 310 0.12 -16.02 17.89
CA LEU A 310 0.87 -16.89 16.97
C LEU A 310 2.29 -17.19 17.48
N GLY A 311 2.93 -16.24 18.19
CA GLY A 311 4.30 -16.39 18.71
C GLY A 311 4.42 -17.21 20.00
N GLN A 312 3.38 -17.30 20.82
CA GLN A 312 3.45 -17.96 22.14
C GLN A 312 2.97 -19.43 22.15
N GLY A 313 2.59 -20.01 21.01
CA GLY A 313 2.03 -21.37 20.99
C GLY A 313 0.76 -21.52 21.84
N SER A 314 0.14 -20.40 22.22
CA SER A 314 -1.10 -20.37 23.00
C SER A 314 -2.26 -20.64 22.04
N ALA A 315 -2.61 -21.90 21.88
CA ALA A 315 -3.87 -22.34 21.30
C ALA A 315 -5.08 -22.03 22.21
N GLY A 316 -5.01 -20.96 23.02
CA GLY A 316 -5.99 -20.62 24.04
C GLY A 316 -7.02 -19.58 23.61
N SER A 317 -6.78 -18.86 22.52
CA SER A 317 -7.73 -17.91 21.94
C SER A 317 -7.83 -18.23 20.45
N ASN A 318 -8.81 -19.07 20.13
CA ASN A 318 -9.18 -19.32 18.74
C ASN A 318 -9.60 -17.98 18.12
N PRO A 319 -9.06 -17.59 16.96
CA PRO A 319 -9.59 -16.47 16.17
C PRO A 319 -11.07 -16.67 15.81
N ASN A 320 -11.57 -17.90 15.93
CA ASN A 320 -12.96 -18.29 15.67
C ASN A 320 -13.95 -17.96 16.82
N GLU A 321 -13.50 -17.43 17.97
CA GLU A 321 -14.44 -16.94 19.00
C GLU A 321 -14.96 -15.52 18.67
N ASP A 322 -14.20 -14.74 17.91
CA ASP A 322 -14.70 -13.58 17.21
C ASP A 322 -15.30 -14.09 15.89
N GLY A 323 -16.58 -13.84 15.62
CA GLY A 323 -17.20 -14.29 14.37
C GLY A 323 -16.37 -13.87 13.16
N PRO A 324 -16.36 -14.65 12.05
CA PRO A 324 -15.48 -14.49 10.89
C PRO A 324 -15.48 -13.09 10.23
N ASN A 325 -16.37 -12.18 10.63
CA ASN A 325 -16.53 -10.85 10.06
C ASN A 325 -15.95 -9.71 10.91
N THR A 326 -15.50 -9.94 12.14
CA THR A 326 -15.17 -8.83 13.06
C THR A 326 -13.78 -8.23 12.78
N SER A 327 -12.78 -9.08 12.51
CA SER A 327 -11.42 -8.65 12.20
C SER A 327 -11.32 -7.99 10.82
N GLU A 328 -11.97 -8.59 9.82
CA GLU A 328 -12.08 -8.05 8.47
C GLU A 328 -12.77 -6.68 8.47
N LEU A 329 -13.89 -6.56 9.20
CA LEU A 329 -14.57 -5.27 9.37
C LEU A 329 -13.71 -4.23 10.10
N ILE A 330 -12.93 -4.61 11.10
CA ILE A 330 -12.01 -3.68 11.79
C ILE A 330 -10.93 -3.17 10.83
N LEU A 331 -10.37 -4.05 10.00
CA LEU A 331 -9.37 -3.69 8.99
C LEU A 331 -9.98 -2.79 7.91
N GLU A 332 -11.11 -3.18 7.31
CA GLU A 332 -11.84 -2.40 6.32
C GLU A 332 -12.17 -0.99 6.86
N LYS A 333 -12.74 -0.90 8.07
CA LYS A 333 -13.06 0.38 8.71
C LYS A 333 -11.81 1.19 9.05
N SER A 334 -10.67 0.55 9.29
CA SER A 334 -9.41 1.24 9.50
C SER A 334 -8.87 1.87 8.21
N GLU A 335 -9.09 1.23 7.07
CA GLU A 335 -8.71 1.73 5.75
C GLU A 335 -9.59 2.91 5.32
N GLU A 336 -10.90 2.86 5.62
CA GLU A 336 -11.84 3.97 5.39
C GLU A 336 -11.52 5.25 6.19
N ASP A 337 -10.74 5.15 7.27
CA ASP A 337 -10.37 6.30 8.09
C ASP A 337 -9.25 7.14 7.45
N LEU A 338 -9.62 8.12 6.63
CA LEU A 338 -8.70 8.97 5.87
C LEU A 338 -8.58 10.42 6.40
N ALA A 339 -8.90 10.69 7.67
CA ALA A 339 -8.90 12.07 8.20
C ALA A 339 -7.55 12.79 8.06
N SER A 340 -6.47 12.03 8.23
CA SER A 340 -5.10 12.53 8.11
C SER A 340 -4.64 12.66 6.65
N TYR A 341 -5.32 12.02 5.70
CA TYR A 341 -4.91 11.96 4.30
C TYR A 341 -4.92 13.34 3.64
N ALA A 342 -6.03 14.09 3.74
CA ALA A 342 -6.13 15.42 3.12
C ALA A 342 -5.21 16.47 3.78
N SER A 343 -4.95 16.34 5.08
CA SER A 343 -4.14 17.30 5.83
C SER A 343 -2.63 17.07 5.68
N VAL A 344 -2.19 15.90 5.21
CA VAL A 344 -0.76 15.57 5.11
C VAL A 344 -0.02 16.51 4.15
N TYR A 345 -0.66 16.98 3.07
CA TYR A 345 -0.04 17.89 2.09
C TYR A 345 0.61 19.09 2.77
N PHE A 346 -0.17 19.90 3.48
CA PHE A 346 0.35 21.07 4.17
C PHE A 346 1.47 20.72 5.16
N TYR A 347 1.32 19.64 5.93
CA TYR A 347 2.31 19.26 6.93
C TYR A 347 3.62 18.82 6.27
N ALA A 348 3.53 18.01 5.22
CA ALA A 348 4.68 17.56 4.45
C ALA A 348 5.35 18.73 3.72
N ASP A 349 4.59 19.62 3.09
CA ASP A 349 5.13 20.80 2.42
C ASP A 349 5.92 21.70 3.39
N ILE A 350 5.40 21.94 4.61
CA ILE A 350 6.11 22.69 5.65
C ILE A 350 7.36 21.95 6.14
N MET A 351 7.29 20.63 6.33
CA MET A 351 8.48 19.83 6.68
C MET A 351 9.54 19.96 5.59
N VAL A 352 9.17 19.85 4.32
CA VAL A 352 10.11 20.00 3.20
C VAL A 352 10.62 21.45 3.11
N ALA A 353 9.79 22.46 3.37
CA ALA A 353 10.20 23.87 3.43
C ALA A 353 11.34 24.08 4.45
N LEU A 354 11.19 23.51 5.65
CA LEU A 354 12.22 23.54 6.69
C LEU A 354 13.51 22.80 6.28
N LEU A 355 13.40 21.78 5.42
CA LEU A 355 14.54 21.05 4.85
C LEU A 355 15.20 21.76 3.65
N LEU A 356 14.49 22.66 2.97
CA LEU A 356 15.05 23.49 1.91
C LEU A 356 15.72 24.77 2.46
N ASP A 357 15.30 25.22 3.65
CA ASP A 357 15.93 26.35 4.34
C ASP A 357 17.33 26.01 4.90
N ARG A 358 18.34 26.14 4.04
CA ARG A 358 19.76 25.87 4.34
C ARG A 358 20.56 27.09 4.79
N SER A 359 19.93 28.20 5.21
CA SER A 359 20.69 29.41 5.50
C SER A 359 21.78 29.18 6.57
N ASP A 360 23.03 29.53 6.25
CA ASP A 360 24.25 29.26 7.05
C ASP A 360 24.40 30.10 8.34
N ASN A 361 23.31 30.53 8.96
CA ASN A 361 23.40 31.17 10.27
C ASN A 361 23.59 30.10 11.34
N SER A 362 24.87 29.75 11.59
CA SER A 362 25.31 28.74 12.56
C SER A 362 24.81 28.96 14.00
N ASP A 363 24.29 30.15 14.29
CA ASP A 363 23.82 30.55 15.62
C ASP A 363 22.29 30.37 15.82
N ASP A 364 21.56 29.95 14.78
CA ASP A 364 20.10 29.73 14.84
C ASP A 364 19.76 28.30 15.30
N HIS A 365 19.90 28.06 16.62
CA HIS A 365 19.61 26.77 17.24
C HIS A 365 18.16 26.29 17.04
N ASP A 366 17.20 27.22 16.96
CA ASP A 366 15.79 26.90 16.75
C ASP A 366 15.56 26.34 15.35
N ARG A 367 16.15 26.97 14.32
CA ARG A 367 16.08 26.47 12.95
C ARG A 367 16.72 25.09 12.81
N ALA A 368 17.95 24.92 13.34
CA ALA A 368 18.63 23.64 13.30
C ALA A 368 17.80 22.53 13.96
N ARG A 369 17.20 22.80 15.13
CA ARG A 369 16.28 21.87 15.81
C ARG A 369 15.07 21.52 14.95
N ARG A 370 14.39 22.51 14.36
CA ARG A 370 13.20 22.29 13.51
C ARG A 370 13.53 21.49 12.26
N ARG A 371 14.65 21.78 11.60
CA ARG A 371 15.14 21.00 10.45
C ARG A 371 15.38 19.54 10.83
N SER A 372 16.07 19.29 11.94
CA SER A 372 16.32 17.92 12.41
C SER A 372 15.03 17.17 12.76
N LYS A 373 14.06 17.83 13.43
CA LYS A 373 12.74 17.25 13.70
C LYS A 373 11.97 16.94 12.41
N ALA A 374 11.97 17.87 11.45
CA ALA A 374 11.32 17.68 10.15
C ALA A 374 11.93 16.49 9.40
N MET A 375 13.27 16.36 9.36
CA MET A 375 13.96 15.22 8.75
C MET A 375 13.54 13.89 9.40
N GLN A 376 13.59 13.81 10.73
CA GLN A 376 13.22 12.59 11.47
C GLN A 376 11.76 12.20 11.22
N LYS A 377 10.84 13.17 11.25
CA LYS A 377 9.42 12.92 11.05
C LYS A 377 9.10 12.52 9.61
N LEU A 378 9.74 13.17 8.64
CA LEU A 378 9.56 12.86 7.23
C LEU A 378 10.06 11.43 6.91
N VAL A 379 11.26 11.07 7.38
CA VAL A 379 11.80 9.70 7.23
C VAL A 379 10.85 8.67 7.87
N LEU A 380 10.33 8.96 9.07
CA LEU A 380 9.37 8.08 9.73
C LEU A 380 8.10 7.91 8.89
N TRP A 381 7.48 9.01 8.45
CA TRP A 381 6.22 8.94 7.70
C TRP A 381 6.37 8.28 6.33
N SER A 382 7.54 8.42 5.70
CA SER A 382 7.75 7.98 4.34
C SER A 382 8.43 6.62 4.23
N SER A 383 9.02 6.10 5.30
CA SER A 383 9.69 4.78 5.30
C SER A 383 8.94 3.71 6.09
N ASP A 384 8.09 4.11 7.04
CA ASP A 384 7.26 3.19 7.80
C ASP A 384 6.02 2.77 7.01
N GLU A 385 5.74 1.47 6.98
CA GLU A 385 4.66 0.85 6.20
C GLU A 385 3.27 1.38 6.60
N GLU A 386 3.05 1.64 7.90
CA GLU A 386 1.76 2.13 8.40
C GLU A 386 1.46 3.54 7.89
N PHE A 387 2.46 4.42 7.93
CA PHE A 387 2.31 5.80 7.47
C PHE A 387 2.30 5.90 5.95
N ARG A 388 3.07 5.05 5.25
CA ARG A 388 3.04 4.94 3.79
C ARG A 388 1.67 4.55 3.27
N ASN A 389 1.03 3.54 3.87
CA ASN A 389 -0.33 3.16 3.50
C ASN A 389 -1.34 4.28 3.78
N LEU A 390 -1.07 5.15 4.76
CA LEU A 390 -1.94 6.26 5.10
C LEU A 390 -1.74 7.51 4.26
N PHE A 391 -0.52 7.78 3.76
CA PHE A 391 -0.17 9.07 3.14
C PHE A 391 0.40 8.97 1.72
N GLY A 392 0.71 7.77 1.24
CA GLY A 392 1.61 7.45 0.12
C GLY A 392 1.72 8.54 -0.95
N ASP A 393 0.67 8.72 -1.74
CA ASP A 393 0.70 9.63 -2.89
C ASP A 393 0.81 11.10 -2.51
N CYS A 394 0.09 11.52 -1.47
CA CYS A 394 0.14 12.90 -0.98
C CYS A 394 1.53 13.26 -0.44
N LEU A 395 2.13 12.33 0.29
CA LEU A 395 3.46 12.50 0.86
C LEU A 395 4.54 12.49 -0.23
N SER A 396 4.42 11.57 -1.20
CA SER A 396 5.32 11.48 -2.35
C SER A 396 5.32 12.78 -3.18
N ASP A 397 4.14 13.36 -3.42
CA ASP A 397 4.01 14.63 -4.14
C ASP A 397 4.66 15.80 -3.39
N ALA A 398 4.40 15.96 -2.09
CA ALA A 398 5.05 17.01 -1.29
C ALA A 398 6.59 16.86 -1.28
N MET A 399 7.08 15.61 -1.26
CA MET A 399 8.50 15.27 -1.15
C MET A 399 9.32 15.42 -2.44
N ARG A 400 8.75 15.74 -3.61
CA ARG A 400 9.53 15.83 -4.87
C ARG A 400 10.81 16.68 -4.76
N SER A 401 10.75 17.79 -4.02
CA SER A 401 11.89 18.68 -3.82
C SER A 401 13.02 18.07 -2.97
N VAL A 402 12.72 17.07 -2.13
CA VAL A 402 13.72 16.28 -1.40
C VAL A 402 14.55 15.44 -2.35
N TYR A 403 13.91 14.86 -3.38
CA TYR A 403 14.56 14.00 -4.36
C TYR A 403 15.34 14.80 -5.42
N TRP A 404 14.79 15.92 -5.89
CA TRP A 404 15.44 16.75 -6.92
C TRP A 404 16.74 17.43 -6.47
N ASP A 405 16.87 17.76 -5.18
CA ASP A 405 18.09 18.34 -4.63
C ASP A 405 19.02 17.20 -4.20
N THR A 406 20.10 16.96 -4.97
CA THR A 406 21.03 15.86 -4.73
C THR A 406 21.63 15.87 -3.33
N GLU A 407 21.96 17.05 -2.77
CA GLU A 407 22.51 17.14 -1.41
C GLU A 407 21.46 16.78 -0.37
N LEU A 408 20.22 17.25 -0.55
CA LEU A 408 19.11 16.94 0.35
C LEU A 408 18.73 15.46 0.27
N CYS A 409 18.71 14.90 -0.93
CA CYS A 409 18.41 13.50 -1.18
C CYS A 409 19.44 12.59 -0.50
N VAL A 410 20.73 12.95 -0.55
CA VAL A 410 21.79 12.24 0.19
C VAL A 410 21.61 12.38 1.70
N GLU A 411 21.32 13.58 2.21
CA GLU A 411 21.05 13.81 3.64
C GLU A 411 19.86 12.95 4.12
N PHE A 412 18.76 12.97 3.36
CA PHE A 412 17.55 12.21 3.60
C PHE A 412 17.78 10.71 3.57
N CYS A 413 18.50 10.20 2.56
CA CYS A 413 18.85 8.78 2.48
C CYS A 413 19.68 8.34 3.68
N ARG A 414 20.68 9.14 4.11
CA ARG A 414 21.53 8.83 5.28
C ARG A 414 20.78 8.95 6.61
N ALA A 415 19.75 9.80 6.68
CA ALA A 415 18.84 9.87 7.81
C ALA A 415 17.89 8.66 7.91
N GLY A 416 17.84 7.80 6.88
CA GLY A 416 17.07 6.56 6.82
C GLY A 416 15.97 6.55 5.78
N GLY A 417 15.84 7.59 4.96
CA GLY A 417 14.84 7.74 3.91
C GLY A 417 15.07 6.90 2.65
N LEU A 418 16.10 6.06 2.62
CA LEU A 418 16.40 5.22 1.45
C LEU A 418 15.24 4.29 1.06
N ALA A 419 14.54 3.75 2.06
CA ALA A 419 13.36 2.91 1.82
C ALA A 419 12.24 3.68 1.11
N SER A 420 12.02 4.94 1.50
CA SER A 420 11.05 5.83 0.89
C SER A 420 11.33 6.03 -0.60
N LEU A 421 12.59 6.35 -0.96
CA LEU A 421 12.95 6.55 -2.36
C LEU A 421 12.80 5.26 -3.17
N ILE A 422 13.18 4.11 -2.62
CA ILE A 422 12.97 2.81 -3.27
C ILE A 422 11.48 2.57 -3.51
N GLN A 423 10.63 2.81 -2.50
CA GLN A 423 9.19 2.60 -2.59
C GLN A 423 8.49 3.59 -3.52
N ASP A 424 8.90 4.86 -3.54
CA ASP A 424 8.34 5.86 -4.45
C ASP A 424 8.79 5.61 -5.88
N ALA A 425 10.02 5.14 -6.09
CA ALA A 425 10.52 4.75 -7.41
C ALA A 425 9.94 3.41 -7.90
N THR A 426 9.21 2.71 -7.03
CA THR A 426 8.51 1.46 -7.36
C THR A 426 7.02 1.61 -7.01
N ASN A 427 6.19 0.59 -7.21
CA ASN A 427 4.82 0.56 -6.68
C ASN A 427 3.87 1.69 -7.10
N GLY A 428 3.99 2.24 -8.32
CA GLY A 428 2.96 3.10 -8.91
C GLY A 428 2.62 4.37 -8.13
N ALA A 429 3.50 4.83 -7.23
CA ALA A 429 3.28 6.06 -6.47
C ALA A 429 3.08 7.26 -7.40
N ALA A 430 2.38 8.30 -6.92
CA ALA A 430 2.10 9.51 -7.69
C ALA A 430 3.32 10.11 -8.39
N CYS A 431 4.52 10.01 -7.79
CA CYS A 431 5.78 10.55 -8.33
C CYS A 431 6.76 9.49 -8.86
N CYS A 432 6.26 8.32 -9.26
CA CYS A 432 7.07 7.15 -9.58
C CYS A 432 8.14 7.39 -10.65
N LYS A 433 7.81 7.96 -11.81
CA LYS A 433 8.78 8.18 -12.88
C LYS A 433 9.90 9.12 -12.46
N MET A 434 9.54 10.21 -11.77
CA MET A 434 10.51 11.17 -11.27
C MET A 434 11.41 10.53 -10.21
N ALA A 435 10.85 9.77 -9.27
CA ALA A 435 11.64 9.05 -8.26
C ALA A 435 12.56 7.99 -8.89
N GLN A 436 12.13 7.32 -9.97
CA GLN A 436 12.97 6.39 -10.75
C GLN A 436 14.17 7.09 -11.37
N GLU A 437 13.99 8.29 -11.94
CA GLU A 437 15.07 9.08 -12.50
C GLU A 437 16.08 9.51 -11.42
N GLU A 438 15.60 10.05 -10.32
CA GLU A 438 16.46 10.50 -9.22
C GLU A 438 17.18 9.33 -8.51
N PHE A 439 16.53 8.18 -8.39
CA PHE A 439 17.16 6.95 -7.87
C PHE A 439 18.36 6.52 -8.74
N ARG A 440 18.24 6.59 -10.08
CA ARG A 440 19.34 6.23 -10.99
C ARG A 440 20.52 7.19 -10.91
N LEU A 441 20.28 8.44 -10.52
CA LEU A 441 21.31 9.47 -10.34
C LEU A 441 21.87 9.53 -8.92
N LEU A 442 21.38 8.68 -8.02
CA LEU A 442 21.73 8.70 -6.61
C LEU A 442 23.23 8.39 -6.40
N PRO A 443 24.02 9.30 -5.79
CA PRO A 443 25.46 9.09 -5.64
C PRO A 443 25.79 8.04 -4.58
N ASP A 444 26.98 7.43 -4.69
CA ASP A 444 27.52 6.44 -3.74
C ASP A 444 27.48 6.90 -2.27
N ALA A 445 27.49 8.21 -2.02
CA ALA A 445 27.41 8.78 -0.67
C ALA A 445 26.08 8.50 0.04
N ALA A 446 24.97 8.37 -0.70
CA ALA A 446 23.64 8.08 -0.14
C ALA A 446 23.58 6.69 0.50
N TRP A 447 24.37 5.74 -0.01
CA TRP A 447 24.35 4.34 0.41
C TRP A 447 25.24 4.06 1.63
N LYS A 448 26.07 5.02 2.07
CA LYS A 448 27.02 4.87 3.17
C LYS A 448 26.39 5.26 4.52
N ASP A 449 26.97 4.73 5.61
CA ASP A 449 26.65 5.07 6.99
C ASP A 449 25.17 4.89 7.38
N GLN A 450 24.49 3.92 6.76
CA GLN A 450 23.09 3.62 7.07
C GLN A 450 22.97 3.02 8.48
N MET A 451 22.01 3.53 9.26
CA MET A 451 21.65 2.93 10.54
C MET A 451 21.05 1.53 10.31
N GLU A 452 21.33 0.59 11.21
CA GLU A 452 20.88 -0.81 11.06
C GLU A 452 19.35 -0.94 10.85
N GLY A 453 18.56 -0.18 11.63
CA GLY A 453 17.11 -0.14 11.48
C GLY A 453 16.66 0.36 10.12
N ALA A 454 17.22 1.48 9.64
CA ALA A 454 16.89 2.05 8.33
C ALA A 454 17.27 1.10 7.18
N LEU A 455 18.45 0.46 7.27
CA LEU A 455 18.89 -0.53 6.30
C LEU A 455 17.97 -1.75 6.27
N SER A 456 17.47 -2.20 7.43
CA SER A 456 16.49 -3.28 7.50
C SER A 456 15.19 -2.92 6.80
N VAL A 457 14.69 -1.68 6.98
CA VAL A 457 13.47 -1.20 6.32
C VAL A 457 13.68 -1.07 4.81
N ALA A 458 14.81 -0.50 4.37
CA ALA A 458 15.15 -0.39 2.95
C ALA A 458 15.36 -1.75 2.26
N THR A 459 15.95 -2.71 2.96
CA THR A 459 16.08 -4.07 2.41
C THR A 459 14.71 -4.77 2.38
N LYS A 460 13.83 -4.52 3.37
CA LYS A 460 12.47 -5.09 3.39
C LYS A 460 11.63 -4.55 2.23
N SER A 461 11.72 -3.26 1.91
CA SER A 461 10.95 -2.67 0.81
C SER A 461 11.28 -3.30 -0.55
N LEU A 462 12.49 -3.82 -0.73
CA LEU A 462 12.87 -4.56 -1.93
C LEU A 462 12.14 -5.91 -2.07
N ALA A 463 11.73 -6.55 -0.97
CA ALA A 463 10.89 -7.76 -1.03
C ALA A 463 9.51 -7.45 -1.61
N ASN A 464 8.99 -6.24 -1.41
CA ASN A 464 7.68 -5.85 -1.93
C ASN A 464 7.70 -5.56 -3.44
N ILE A 465 8.90 -5.46 -4.05
CA ILE A 465 9.04 -5.37 -5.51
C ILE A 465 8.85 -6.77 -6.16
N THR A 466 8.94 -7.85 -5.37
CA THR A 466 8.82 -9.22 -5.89
C THR A 466 7.35 -9.59 -6.08
N GLY A 467 6.95 -9.61 -7.34
CA GLY A 467 5.56 -9.59 -7.82
C GLY A 467 5.45 -8.68 -9.05
N GLY A 468 6.36 -7.69 -9.15
CA GLY A 468 6.42 -6.69 -10.22
C GLY A 468 7.52 -6.89 -11.26
N THR A 469 7.94 -8.12 -11.58
CA THR A 469 8.83 -8.38 -12.73
C THR A 469 8.21 -8.00 -14.08
N ARG A 470 6.94 -7.55 -14.10
CA ARG A 470 6.25 -6.98 -15.27
C ARG A 470 6.83 -5.64 -15.74
N SER A 471 7.43 -4.85 -14.84
CA SER A 471 8.08 -3.57 -15.19
C SER A 471 9.61 -3.69 -15.22
N ARG A 472 10.20 -3.33 -16.36
CA ARG A 472 11.65 -3.26 -16.55
C ARG A 472 12.30 -2.30 -15.55
N GLU A 473 11.63 -1.20 -15.24
CA GLU A 473 12.10 -0.15 -14.34
C GLU A 473 12.16 -0.64 -12.88
N ASN A 474 11.10 -1.29 -12.41
CA ASN A 474 11.06 -1.89 -11.07
C ASN A 474 12.16 -2.93 -10.89
N PHE A 475 12.36 -3.78 -11.91
CA PHE A 475 13.42 -4.78 -11.92
C PHE A 475 14.83 -4.15 -11.87
N GLN A 476 15.06 -3.05 -12.60
CA GLN A 476 16.32 -2.30 -12.54
C GLN A 476 16.58 -1.71 -11.15
N ILE A 477 15.56 -1.15 -10.50
CA ILE A 477 15.69 -0.61 -9.14
C ILE A 477 16.01 -1.72 -8.15
N LEU A 478 15.30 -2.86 -8.24
CA LEU A 478 15.56 -4.02 -7.40
C LEU A 478 17.02 -4.48 -7.53
N CYS A 479 17.54 -4.58 -8.76
CA CYS A 479 18.93 -4.97 -9.00
C CYS A 479 19.92 -3.95 -8.44
N ALA A 480 19.77 -2.68 -8.79
CA ALA A 480 20.68 -1.61 -8.40
C ALA A 480 20.69 -1.40 -6.87
N ALA A 481 19.53 -1.41 -6.22
CA ALA A 481 19.43 -1.29 -4.77
C ALA A 481 20.05 -2.49 -4.05
N SER A 482 19.75 -3.72 -4.50
CA SER A 482 20.30 -4.93 -3.90
C SER A 482 21.83 -4.97 -4.05
N TYR A 483 22.34 -4.63 -5.24
CA TYR A 483 23.78 -4.51 -5.47
C TYR A 483 24.43 -3.46 -4.56
N ASN A 484 23.87 -2.25 -4.45
CA ASN A 484 24.45 -1.21 -3.62
C ASN A 484 24.43 -1.57 -2.13
N ILE A 485 23.35 -2.17 -1.63
CA ILE A 485 23.29 -2.68 -0.26
C ILE A 485 24.38 -3.74 -0.04
N TYR A 486 24.53 -4.69 -0.96
CA TYR A 486 25.56 -5.72 -0.87
C TYR A 486 26.99 -5.16 -0.92
N LYS A 487 27.25 -4.23 -1.85
CA LYS A 487 28.54 -3.55 -2.03
C LYS A 487 29.02 -2.89 -0.73
N TRP A 488 28.12 -2.25 0.02
CA TRP A 488 28.48 -1.50 1.23
C TRP A 488 28.37 -2.30 2.53
N TYR A 489 27.46 -3.28 2.62
CA TYR A 489 27.12 -3.96 3.88
C TYR A 489 27.27 -5.48 3.85
N GLY A 490 27.63 -6.06 2.70
CA GLY A 490 27.78 -7.50 2.52
C GLY A 490 26.44 -8.27 2.62
N ILE A 491 26.50 -9.53 3.06
CA ILE A 491 25.33 -10.43 3.09
C ILE A 491 24.40 -10.13 4.28
N ALA A 492 24.91 -9.54 5.36
CA ALA A 492 24.21 -9.41 6.64
C ALA A 492 22.78 -8.80 6.53
N PRO A 493 22.51 -7.77 5.71
CA PRO A 493 21.15 -7.23 5.55
C PRO A 493 20.16 -8.27 4.98
N PHE A 494 20.59 -9.05 3.99
CA PHE A 494 19.77 -10.10 3.38
C PHE A 494 19.59 -11.29 4.33
N GLU A 495 20.62 -11.61 5.11
CA GLU A 495 20.54 -12.68 6.11
C GLU A 495 19.48 -12.37 7.17
N ARG A 496 19.45 -11.15 7.72
CA ARG A 496 18.43 -10.74 8.70
C ARG A 496 17.02 -10.95 8.17
N LEU A 497 16.77 -10.54 6.93
CA LEU A 497 15.47 -10.72 6.27
C LEU A 497 15.19 -12.18 5.91
N SER A 498 16.22 -12.96 5.58
CA SER A 498 16.06 -14.38 5.29
C SER A 498 15.60 -15.18 6.50
N VAL A 499 15.77 -14.68 7.72
CA VAL A 499 15.37 -15.33 8.99
C VAL A 499 14.00 -14.82 9.47
N THR A 500 13.54 -13.67 8.99
CA THR A 500 12.32 -13.03 9.48
C THR A 500 11.11 -13.36 8.61
N ARG A 501 10.03 -13.76 9.29
CA ARG A 501 8.61 -13.48 8.97
C ARG A 501 7.83 -14.43 8.04
N LYS A 502 6.58 -13.99 7.82
CA LYS A 502 5.28 -14.68 7.71
C LYS A 502 5.26 -15.62 6.52
N TRP A 503 4.35 -16.58 6.54
CA TRP A 503 4.15 -17.52 5.44
C TRP A 503 4.06 -16.85 4.03
N SER A 504 3.47 -15.65 3.94
CA SER A 504 3.28 -14.88 2.70
C SER A 504 4.53 -14.20 2.15
N ASP A 505 5.60 -14.06 2.94
CA ASP A 505 6.73 -13.20 2.57
C ASP A 505 7.59 -13.81 1.46
N SER A 506 8.25 -12.95 0.66
CA SER A 506 9.10 -13.40 -0.45
C SER A 506 10.31 -14.22 0.01
N LEU A 507 10.54 -15.38 -0.62
CA LEU A 507 11.73 -16.20 -0.38
C LEU A 507 12.98 -15.72 -1.13
N MET A 508 12.87 -14.65 -1.93
CA MET A 508 13.94 -14.10 -2.75
C MET A 508 15.24 -13.91 -1.96
N PHE A 509 15.17 -13.24 -0.80
CA PHE A 509 16.36 -12.95 0.00
C PHE A 509 17.00 -14.18 0.65
N TYR A 510 16.21 -15.22 0.92
CA TYR A 510 16.78 -16.48 1.38
C TYR A 510 17.66 -17.12 0.29
N HIS A 511 17.16 -17.16 -0.95
CA HIS A 511 17.92 -17.71 -2.07
C HIS A 511 19.16 -16.88 -2.39
N ILE A 512 19.01 -15.55 -2.44
CA ILE A 512 20.14 -14.62 -2.61
C ILE A 512 21.18 -14.86 -1.53
N MET A 513 20.79 -14.85 -0.26
CA MET A 513 21.71 -15.08 0.87
C MET A 513 22.44 -16.42 0.73
N LYS A 514 21.73 -17.50 0.43
CA LYS A 514 22.33 -18.84 0.28
C LYS A 514 23.34 -18.89 -0.87
N MET A 515 23.02 -18.27 -2.00
CA MET A 515 23.92 -18.21 -3.16
C MET A 515 25.16 -17.37 -2.87
N LEU A 516 24.99 -16.20 -2.24
CA LEU A 516 26.10 -15.33 -1.89
C LEU A 516 27.02 -15.97 -0.83
N LYS A 517 26.45 -16.64 0.19
CA LYS A 517 27.26 -17.35 1.20
C LYS A 517 28.10 -18.45 0.58
N LYS A 518 27.52 -19.22 -0.33
CA LYS A 518 28.26 -20.25 -1.08
C LYS A 518 29.41 -19.63 -1.88
N ASP A 519 29.17 -18.50 -2.54
CA ASP A 519 30.22 -17.81 -3.30
C ASP A 519 31.33 -17.27 -2.38
N GLU A 520 31.00 -16.75 -1.19
CA GLU A 520 31.98 -16.35 -0.17
C GLU A 520 32.80 -17.56 0.35
N GLU A 521 32.15 -18.69 0.63
CA GLU A 521 32.81 -19.94 1.05
C GLU A 521 33.77 -20.48 -0.02
N GLU A 522 33.40 -20.34 -1.30
CA GLU A 522 34.23 -20.71 -2.46
C GLU A 522 35.34 -19.67 -2.76
N GLY A 523 35.41 -18.56 -2.02
CA GLY A 523 36.41 -17.51 -2.18
C GLY A 523 36.25 -16.71 -3.48
N LYS A 524 35.04 -16.63 -4.02
CA LYS A 524 34.76 -15.83 -5.22
C LYS A 524 34.76 -14.34 -4.89
N PRO A 525 35.14 -13.48 -5.85
CA PRO A 525 35.02 -12.03 -5.68
C PRO A 525 33.56 -11.62 -5.50
N GLN A 526 33.34 -10.44 -4.90
CA GLN A 526 32.02 -9.83 -4.84
C GLN A 526 31.43 -9.65 -6.24
N LYS A 527 30.14 -9.94 -6.37
CA LYS A 527 29.40 -9.79 -7.63
C LYS A 527 29.36 -8.34 -8.08
N THR A 528 29.59 -8.14 -9.38
CA THR A 528 29.33 -6.90 -10.10
C THR A 528 27.84 -6.65 -10.27
N GLU A 529 27.46 -5.43 -10.63
CA GLU A 529 26.06 -5.06 -10.89
C GLU A 529 25.40 -5.93 -11.98
N ALA A 530 26.11 -6.24 -13.07
CA ALA A 530 25.61 -7.11 -14.13
C ALA A 530 25.39 -8.56 -13.65
N GLU A 531 26.23 -9.05 -12.74
CA GLU A 531 26.06 -10.37 -12.12
C GLU A 531 24.89 -10.41 -11.14
N TRP A 532 24.56 -9.28 -10.51
CA TRP A 532 23.34 -9.13 -9.71
C TRP A 532 22.08 -9.23 -10.55
N GLU A 533 22.06 -8.65 -11.74
CA GLU A 533 20.94 -8.80 -12.66
C GLU A 533 20.69 -10.27 -13.00
N LEU A 534 21.76 -11.00 -13.36
CA LEU A 534 21.69 -12.44 -13.65
C LEU A 534 21.26 -13.26 -12.42
N LEU A 535 21.76 -12.89 -11.23
CA LEU A 535 21.38 -13.53 -9.98
C LEU A 535 19.87 -13.40 -9.74
N ILE A 536 19.31 -12.18 -9.81
CA ILE A 536 17.89 -11.97 -9.55
C ILE A 536 17.03 -12.61 -10.64
N ARG A 537 17.42 -12.54 -11.93
CA ARG A 537 16.75 -13.29 -13.01
C ARG A 537 16.76 -14.79 -12.81
N SER A 538 17.78 -15.34 -12.15
CA SER A 538 17.84 -16.79 -11.89
C SER A 538 16.82 -17.24 -10.83
N LEU A 539 16.30 -16.32 -10.01
CA LEU A 539 15.35 -16.64 -8.95
C LEU A 539 13.98 -17.05 -9.49
N SER A 540 13.58 -16.57 -10.67
CA SER A 540 12.35 -17.03 -11.34
C SER A 540 12.42 -18.48 -11.79
N LYS A 541 13.63 -19.07 -11.83
CA LYS A 541 13.86 -20.47 -12.17
C LYS A 541 13.89 -21.37 -10.94
N VAL A 542 13.69 -20.84 -9.73
CA VAL A 542 13.59 -21.66 -8.53
C VAL A 542 12.30 -22.47 -8.61
N PRO A 543 12.36 -23.81 -8.52
CA PRO A 543 11.15 -24.61 -8.70
C PRO A 543 10.15 -24.39 -7.56
N ARG A 544 8.86 -24.34 -7.90
CA ARG A 544 7.76 -24.12 -6.94
C ARG A 544 7.81 -25.10 -5.77
N SER A 545 8.08 -26.39 -6.02
CA SER A 545 8.18 -27.38 -4.95
C SER A 545 9.28 -27.07 -3.93
N VAL A 546 10.40 -26.44 -4.35
CA VAL A 546 11.48 -26.06 -3.43
C VAL A 546 11.02 -24.91 -2.52
N ASP A 547 10.38 -23.90 -3.10
CA ASP A 547 9.83 -22.76 -2.35
C ASP A 547 8.74 -23.20 -1.39
N ASN A 548 7.82 -24.05 -1.86
CA ASN A 548 6.72 -24.61 -1.08
C ASN A 548 7.23 -25.41 0.13
N LEU A 549 8.19 -26.32 -0.08
CA LEU A 549 8.82 -27.07 1.01
C LEU A 549 9.56 -26.14 1.98
N LEU A 550 10.22 -25.10 1.48
CA LEU A 550 10.92 -24.13 2.31
C LEU A 550 9.94 -23.30 3.16
N ARG A 551 8.86 -22.77 2.56
CA ARG A 551 7.78 -22.06 3.26
C ARG A 551 7.20 -22.93 4.37
N TRP A 552 6.91 -24.19 4.04
CA TRP A 552 6.39 -25.16 5.00
C TRP A 552 7.33 -25.40 6.18
N SER A 553 8.60 -25.65 5.90
CA SER A 553 9.61 -25.93 6.92
C SER A 553 9.79 -24.75 7.89
N ARG A 554 9.56 -23.54 7.41
CA ARG A 554 9.73 -22.29 8.16
C ARG A 554 8.46 -21.80 8.85
N GLY A 555 7.29 -22.30 8.47
CA GLY A 555 6.02 -21.91 9.09
C GLY A 555 5.96 -22.31 10.57
N SER A 556 5.26 -21.51 11.37
CA SER A 556 4.85 -21.86 12.73
C SER A 556 3.95 -23.11 12.75
N SER A 557 3.78 -23.74 13.91
CA SER A 557 2.82 -24.86 14.04
C SER A 557 1.44 -24.48 13.51
N ALA A 558 0.94 -23.29 13.86
CA ALA A 558 -0.36 -22.80 13.40
C ALA A 558 -0.43 -22.70 11.87
N GLU A 559 0.56 -22.08 11.22
CA GLU A 559 0.61 -21.96 9.76
C GLU A 559 0.66 -23.34 9.08
N ARG A 560 1.45 -24.28 9.60
CA ARG A 560 1.49 -25.66 9.07
C ARG A 560 0.15 -26.38 9.21
N TRP A 561 -0.67 -26.08 10.21
CA TRP A 561 -2.02 -26.64 10.26
C TRP A 561 -2.98 -25.96 9.27
N SER A 562 -2.87 -24.64 9.12
CA SER A 562 -3.72 -23.87 8.20
C SER A 562 -3.50 -24.25 6.74
N TYR A 563 -2.24 -24.45 6.32
CA TYR A 563 -1.89 -24.61 4.90
C TYR A 563 -1.70 -26.08 4.45
N LEU A 564 -2.15 -27.06 5.24
CA LEU A 564 -1.96 -28.50 4.98
C LEU A 564 -2.37 -28.97 3.59
N GLU A 565 -3.48 -28.44 3.09
CA GLU A 565 -4.01 -28.79 1.78
C GLU A 565 -3.23 -28.11 0.65
N LEU A 566 -2.55 -27.00 0.92
CA LEU A 566 -1.81 -26.22 -0.07
C LEU A 566 -0.39 -26.74 -0.33
N TYR A 567 0.28 -27.27 0.70
CA TYR A 567 1.69 -27.71 0.62
C TYR A 567 1.93 -29.15 1.06
N GLY A 568 0.86 -29.85 1.45
CA GLY A 568 0.92 -31.25 1.79
C GLY A 568 1.18 -32.14 0.59
N CYS A 569 0.88 -33.43 0.75
CA CYS A 569 0.96 -34.37 -0.36
C CYS A 569 -0.15 -34.07 -1.38
N GLN A 570 0.23 -33.89 -2.65
CA GLN A 570 -0.66 -33.57 -3.77
C GLN A 570 -1.71 -34.67 -4.06
N ASN A 571 -1.38 -35.93 -3.72
CA ASN A 571 -2.34 -37.03 -3.84
C ASN A 571 -3.53 -36.79 -2.89
N GLU A 572 -4.71 -36.52 -3.45
CA GLU A 572 -5.97 -36.30 -2.73
C GLU A 572 -6.32 -37.48 -1.79
N ASN A 573 -5.90 -38.69 -2.15
CA ASN A 573 -6.13 -39.91 -1.37
C ASN A 573 -5.03 -40.21 -0.36
N CYS A 574 -4.11 -39.27 -0.11
CA CYS A 574 -3.02 -39.48 0.83
C CYS A 574 -3.57 -39.77 2.25
N PRO A 575 -3.28 -40.95 2.83
CA PRO A 575 -3.81 -41.33 4.13
C PRO A 575 -3.29 -40.42 5.25
N HIS A 576 -2.10 -39.84 5.09
CA HIS A 576 -1.53 -38.90 6.04
C HIS A 576 -2.22 -37.54 5.98
N THR A 577 -2.39 -36.96 4.79
CA THR A 577 -3.11 -35.68 4.64
C THR A 577 -4.53 -35.79 5.20
N ILE A 578 -5.27 -36.83 4.81
CA ILE A 578 -6.63 -37.08 5.31
C ILE A 578 -6.66 -37.20 6.85
N ARG A 579 -5.67 -37.88 7.44
CA ARG A 579 -5.57 -38.00 8.90
C ARG A 579 -5.34 -36.63 9.55
N PHE A 580 -4.43 -35.81 9.04
CA PHE A 580 -4.13 -34.50 9.60
C PHE A 580 -5.30 -33.52 9.44
N VAL A 581 -6.00 -33.51 8.29
CA VAL A 581 -7.22 -32.70 8.10
C VAL A 581 -8.27 -33.07 9.14
N ARG A 582 -8.52 -34.37 9.38
CA ARG A 582 -9.45 -34.81 10.43
C ARG A 582 -9.04 -34.37 11.82
N LEU A 583 -7.75 -34.46 12.15
CA LEU A 583 -7.22 -33.97 13.44
C LEU A 583 -7.43 -32.46 13.60
N ARG A 584 -7.21 -31.67 12.53
CA ARG A 584 -7.48 -30.23 12.50
C ARG A 584 -8.96 -29.93 12.74
N GLU A 585 -9.88 -30.65 12.09
CA GLU A 585 -11.32 -30.48 12.29
C GLU A 585 -11.77 -30.86 13.70
N MET A 586 -11.23 -31.94 14.28
CA MET A 586 -11.52 -32.32 15.66
C MET A 586 -11.04 -31.26 16.66
N ARG A 587 -9.86 -30.68 16.41
CA ARG A 587 -9.32 -29.55 17.17
C ARG A 587 -10.25 -28.34 17.11
N ALA A 588 -10.72 -27.97 15.92
CA ALA A 588 -11.65 -26.86 15.72
C ALA A 588 -12.97 -27.04 16.48
N ARG A 589 -13.42 -28.29 16.68
CA ARG A 589 -14.64 -28.64 17.42
C ARG A 589 -14.43 -28.82 18.93
N GLY A 590 -13.22 -28.57 19.45
CA GLY A 590 -12.88 -28.73 20.87
C GLY A 590 -12.83 -30.20 21.35
N LEU A 591 -12.86 -31.17 20.43
CA LEU A 591 -12.78 -32.59 20.72
C LEU A 591 -11.29 -32.98 20.79
N ARG A 592 -10.72 -32.92 22.00
CA ARG A 592 -9.29 -33.18 22.22
C ARG A 592 -9.03 -34.68 22.37
N GLU A 593 -8.27 -35.26 21.46
CA GLU A 593 -7.47 -36.46 21.73
C GLU A 593 -6.09 -36.00 22.23
N GLY A 594 -5.51 -36.72 23.20
CA GLY A 594 -4.33 -36.29 23.95
C GLY A 594 -3.09 -35.93 23.10
N GLY A 595 -2.25 -35.05 23.66
CA GLY A 595 -0.89 -34.78 23.19
C GLY A 595 -0.79 -33.79 22.02
N GLU A 596 -1.23 -32.54 22.16
CA GLU A 596 -1.05 -31.51 21.11
C GLU A 596 0.41 -31.39 20.64
N ALA A 597 1.35 -31.45 21.57
CA ALA A 597 2.79 -31.45 21.27
C ALA A 597 3.22 -32.67 20.43
N GLU A 598 2.64 -33.86 20.69
CA GLU A 598 2.93 -35.08 19.93
C GLU A 598 2.33 -35.02 18.52
N MET A 599 1.19 -34.35 18.35
CA MET A 599 0.57 -34.13 17.04
C MET A 599 1.35 -33.10 16.22
N ASP A 600 1.77 -32.00 16.82
CA ASP A 600 2.63 -30.99 16.18
C ASP A 600 3.97 -31.61 15.76
N GLU A 601 4.59 -32.41 16.63
CA GLU A 601 5.82 -33.15 16.32
C GLU A 601 5.59 -34.16 15.19
N SER A 602 4.45 -34.86 15.18
CA SER A 602 4.11 -35.79 14.09
C SER A 602 3.88 -35.08 12.75
N LEU A 603 3.28 -33.89 12.74
CA LEU A 603 3.09 -33.10 11.54
C LEU A 603 4.43 -32.57 11.03
N GLU A 604 5.29 -32.10 11.94
CA GLU A 604 6.64 -31.64 11.61
C GLU A 604 7.47 -32.78 11.02
N GLU A 605 7.47 -33.96 11.62
CA GLU A 605 8.24 -35.09 11.13
C GLU A 605 7.73 -35.60 9.76
N TRP A 606 6.42 -35.68 9.58
CA TRP A 606 5.84 -36.00 8.27
C TRP A 606 6.27 -34.99 7.21
N SER A 607 6.31 -33.71 7.57
CA SER A 607 6.69 -32.65 6.63
C SER A 607 8.14 -32.73 6.16
N LYS A 608 9.07 -33.18 7.03
CA LYS A 608 10.48 -33.43 6.65
C LYS A 608 10.62 -34.53 5.59
N GLY A 609 9.61 -35.40 5.48
CA GLY A 609 9.55 -36.49 4.50
C GLY A 609 8.99 -36.08 3.14
N LEU A 610 8.42 -34.88 3.00
CA LEU A 610 7.85 -34.40 1.73
C LEU A 610 8.94 -34.17 0.68
N LYS A 611 8.66 -34.59 -0.56
CA LYS A 611 9.58 -34.44 -1.70
C LYS A 611 8.85 -33.91 -2.91
N GLY A 612 9.47 -32.96 -3.59
CA GLY A 612 9.00 -32.50 -4.90
C GLY A 612 9.10 -33.61 -5.95
N CYS A 613 8.28 -33.53 -6.99
CA CYS A 613 8.41 -34.39 -8.17
C CYS A 613 9.76 -34.13 -8.86
N ASP A 614 10.58 -35.16 -9.06
CA ASP A 614 11.91 -35.03 -9.68
C ASP A 614 11.88 -34.62 -11.16
N GLU A 615 10.72 -34.68 -11.83
CA GLU A 615 10.60 -34.40 -13.27
C GLU A 615 10.13 -32.97 -13.57
N CYS A 616 9.12 -32.48 -12.84
CA CYS A 616 8.48 -31.19 -13.10
C CYS A 616 8.62 -30.19 -11.95
N HIS A 617 9.09 -30.66 -10.79
CA HIS A 617 9.26 -29.88 -9.57
C HIS A 617 8.06 -28.99 -9.18
N SER A 618 6.84 -29.32 -9.63
CA SER A 618 5.63 -28.56 -9.36
C SER A 618 4.72 -29.21 -8.31
N ALA A 619 4.75 -30.53 -8.19
CA ALA A 619 3.97 -31.28 -7.19
C ALA A 619 4.85 -31.78 -6.03
N ILE A 620 4.25 -31.98 -4.86
CA ILE A 620 4.90 -32.50 -3.65
C ILE A 620 4.22 -33.80 -3.21
N TYR A 621 5.00 -34.80 -2.80
CA TYR A 621 4.51 -36.10 -2.36
C TYR A 621 5.18 -36.53 -1.06
N CYS A 622 4.43 -37.18 -0.17
CA CYS A 622 4.97 -37.75 1.07
C CYS A 622 5.60 -39.14 0.89
N SER A 623 5.32 -39.82 -0.22
CA SER A 623 5.87 -41.14 -0.53
C SER A 623 5.88 -41.41 -2.03
N LEU A 624 6.68 -42.39 -2.44
CA LEU A 624 6.67 -42.88 -3.82
C LEU A 624 5.33 -43.52 -4.19
N ASP A 625 4.66 -44.14 -3.23
CA ASP A 625 3.35 -44.75 -3.43
C ASP A 625 2.31 -43.69 -3.75
N CYS A 626 2.26 -42.58 -2.99
CA CYS A 626 1.36 -41.47 -3.30
C CYS A 626 1.67 -40.83 -4.65
N LYS A 627 2.95 -40.71 -5.03
CA LYS A 627 3.34 -40.23 -6.37
C LYS A 627 2.85 -41.16 -7.48
N ASN A 628 2.95 -42.48 -7.28
CA ASN A 628 2.53 -43.47 -8.26
C ASN A 628 1.01 -43.55 -8.40
N GLU A 629 0.28 -43.40 -7.30
CA GLU A 629 -1.19 -43.32 -7.29
C GLU A 629 -1.71 -42.07 -8.01
N ASP A 630 -1.07 -40.92 -7.78
CA ASP A 630 -1.45 -39.66 -8.41
C ASP A 630 -0.96 -39.51 -9.87
N ARG A 631 -0.01 -40.35 -10.30
CA ARG A 631 0.62 -40.27 -11.62
C ARG A 631 -0.36 -40.14 -12.79
N PRO A 632 -1.49 -40.89 -12.86
CA PRO A 632 -2.45 -40.76 -13.96
C PRO A 632 -3.05 -39.36 -14.11
N TYR A 633 -3.17 -38.62 -12.99
CA TYR A 633 -3.72 -37.27 -12.96
C TYR A 633 -2.62 -36.22 -13.17
N HIS A 634 -1.47 -36.42 -12.52
CA HIS A 634 -0.34 -35.48 -12.58
C HIS A 634 0.43 -35.50 -13.92
N GLU A 635 0.48 -36.62 -14.66
CA GLU A 635 1.39 -36.80 -15.80
C GLU A 635 1.23 -35.71 -16.89
N ARG A 636 0.01 -35.24 -17.14
CA ARG A 636 -0.25 -34.17 -18.12
C ARG A 636 0.37 -32.84 -17.67
N MET A 637 0.14 -32.46 -16.42
CA MET A 637 0.72 -31.26 -15.83
C MET A 637 2.24 -31.36 -15.69
N CYS A 638 2.75 -32.54 -15.32
CA CYS A 638 4.17 -32.83 -15.25
C CYS A 638 4.88 -32.55 -16.58
N ARG A 639 4.31 -33.05 -17.70
CA ARG A 639 4.84 -32.81 -19.05
C ARG A 639 4.82 -31.33 -19.43
N TYR A 640 3.72 -30.62 -19.11
CA TYR A 640 3.59 -29.19 -19.36
C TYR A 640 4.67 -28.38 -18.62
N HIS A 641 4.79 -28.56 -17.31
CA HIS A 641 5.79 -27.84 -16.51
C HIS A 641 7.23 -28.19 -16.91
N ARG A 642 7.51 -29.46 -17.24
CA ARG A 642 8.83 -29.87 -17.73
C ARG A 642 9.18 -29.21 -19.07
N ALA A 643 8.22 -29.09 -19.99
CA ALA A 643 8.42 -28.39 -21.25
C ALA A 643 8.64 -26.88 -21.03
N ARG A 644 7.94 -26.29 -20.04
CA ARG A 644 8.12 -24.90 -19.61
C ARG A 644 9.51 -24.64 -19.06
N GLU A 645 9.97 -25.46 -18.11
CA GLU A 645 11.31 -25.33 -17.51
C GLU A 645 12.44 -25.52 -18.52
N ALA A 646 12.23 -26.37 -19.54
CA ALA A 646 13.18 -26.58 -20.62
C ALA A 646 13.20 -25.46 -21.68
N GLY A 647 12.32 -24.47 -21.59
CA GLY A 647 12.19 -23.38 -22.59
C GLY A 647 11.66 -23.84 -23.94
N ASN A 648 10.93 -24.96 -24.00
CA ASN A 648 10.49 -25.62 -25.24
C ASN A 648 9.00 -25.43 -25.55
N LEU A 649 8.32 -24.48 -24.89
CA LEU A 649 6.92 -24.17 -25.16
C LEU A 649 6.79 -23.32 -26.44
N ASN A 650 6.34 -23.94 -27.53
CA ASN A 650 5.82 -23.19 -28.68
C ASN A 650 4.39 -22.73 -28.34
N ILE A 651 4.23 -21.42 -28.12
CA ILE A 651 2.93 -20.79 -27.89
C ILE A 651 2.30 -20.49 -29.26
N GLY A 652 1.13 -21.07 -29.53
CA GLY A 652 0.37 -20.78 -30.75
C GLY A 652 -0.33 -19.42 -30.70
N PRO A 653 -0.81 -18.89 -31.84
CA PRO A 653 -1.62 -17.67 -31.84
C PRO A 653 -2.89 -17.89 -30.99
N GLY A 654 -3.07 -17.07 -29.96
CA GLY A 654 -4.15 -17.18 -28.96
C GLY A 654 -3.72 -17.65 -27.57
N GLY A 655 -2.41 -17.76 -27.28
CA GLY A 655 -1.91 -18.12 -25.94
C GLY A 655 -2.06 -19.60 -25.58
N ILE A 656 -2.55 -20.42 -26.51
CA ILE A 656 -2.73 -21.87 -26.29
C ILE A 656 -1.42 -22.60 -26.62
N PRO A 657 -0.84 -23.35 -25.66
CA PRO A 657 0.36 -24.15 -25.91
C PRO A 657 0.11 -25.22 -26.97
N ILE A 658 0.94 -25.27 -28.01
CA ILE A 658 0.91 -26.35 -29.00
C ILE A 658 1.81 -27.48 -28.47
N LEU A 659 1.21 -28.49 -27.86
CA LEU A 659 1.89 -29.75 -27.52
C LEU A 659 2.06 -30.56 -28.82
N VAL A 660 3.32 -30.80 -29.24
CA VAL A 660 3.67 -31.75 -30.31
C VAL A 660 3.97 -33.12 -29.71
#